data_AF-W4GW01-F1
#
_entry.id   AF-W4GW01-F1
#
_cell.length_a   1.000
_cell.length_b   1.000
_cell.length_c   1.000
_cell.angle_alpha   90.00
_cell.angle_beta   90.00
_cell.angle_gamma   90.00
#
_symmetry.space_group_name_H-M   'P 1'
#
loop_
_entity.id
_entity.type
_entity.pdbx_description
1 polymer ?
#
loop_
_entity_poly.entity_id
_entity_poly.type
_entity_poly.pdbx_seq_one_letter_code
_entity_poly.pdbx_strand_id
1 'polypeptide(L)'
;MVQTLGDAVAMGVDLATSIKFKNATWINNTFVTDVYEYHRSNMSGTVMSVLAEKACALLDENPECFTANWELVSMQFRFWLYLQTPIFAVSVLFEWLEMARNPYIERLRRLASYSAHAGAGLQLISSLVCCGAWIVRAGSMRLNPATWAVESLLLMFCAFSYSLRWISAPNKVYHCLQLNNLFDLLSITSHFALGTSVAVGKLRYSWLNFAFLRSYIIYHVLATVFDRYKTNYSMQLGRILVKTACLIFFAAAVLYSLEYLGEIPDTNSFLVHVYMCPTPAGELIPSNNTDGFESGLCTERMSLFTSLYFMLVTVSTVGYGDITPKTVLGRFLVLFFIPAGIYFFAAETANLVAIFEDRRLGRRRYALKRHTPHVVLTGNPAAVQVLDFLREFFHPDHDHHLSSSHPPPSSAPPGIPSGATRRQRHAAARTRHMELVVLVEFHGHADAEAAFHRVVLAYIDAHPHMHGKVTLLSGSPLSDPDLCRAKIRDATAVFFLPNKYAKLANEEDAANVLRVLAVTNVVADASHLFAMVVNAENHKLLEATGIPADHLVCSDEIKLGLMGLSCRCRGLSTLMANLIGSFDMQAFEDVVRRNNEDAGNVGDQVPLWVEEYVTGAAKEIYACHLDERFHGMTFLDAAHMIFGDTNGQVLLLAVQDDDHHHDIVTNPGHTFVLARATKVYMIAESVKTVAPFAAVGQALHTSKLMGLLKVRNHLVKAAHRARHTVEKRIPKSVRDYIGRMVTLEKARPPPPALLNAGGHIVICSGPSGDQTIARLVNFLRPLRKDHVTAPVAVVIIHPTEFKDSAWAQLSVFGDVYHLHGSPQKHSSLVRAGIYKASAVIVLDQGSEEGVLIIYILYIHIYMYIAPL
;
A
#
# COMPACT_ATOMS: atom_id res chain seq x y z
N MET A 1 89.18 -2.54 -57.73
CA MET A 1 88.18 -2.99 -58.73
C MET A 1 88.59 -2.69 -60.17
N VAL A 2 89.07 -1.49 -60.53
CA VAL A 2 89.56 -1.25 -61.92
C VAL A 2 90.82 -2.07 -62.25
N GLN A 3 91.69 -2.36 -61.28
CA GLN A 3 92.85 -3.24 -61.48
C GLN A 3 92.52 -4.73 -61.60
N THR A 4 91.42 -5.20 -61.02
CA THR A 4 91.01 -6.63 -61.07
C THR A 4 90.10 -6.95 -62.26
N LEU A 5 89.64 -5.93 -62.99
CA LEU A 5 88.84 -6.05 -64.22
C LEU A 5 89.70 -6.14 -65.49
N GLY A 6 90.97 -5.71 -65.44
CA GLY A 6 91.90 -5.81 -66.57
C GLY A 6 92.38 -7.23 -66.85
N ASP A 7 92.59 -8.03 -65.80
CA ASP A 7 93.17 -9.38 -65.94
C ASP A 7 92.15 -10.44 -66.41
N ALA A 8 90.85 -10.19 -66.21
CA ALA A 8 89.79 -11.13 -66.61
C ALA A 8 89.47 -11.05 -68.12
N VAL A 9 89.72 -9.92 -68.78
CA VAL A 9 89.47 -9.75 -70.22
C VAL A 9 90.54 -10.43 -71.07
N ALA A 10 91.76 -10.61 -70.54
CA ALA A 10 92.85 -11.31 -71.23
C ALA A 10 92.67 -12.84 -71.34
N MET A 11 91.70 -13.42 -70.62
CA MET A 11 91.47 -14.88 -70.55
C MET A 11 90.22 -15.37 -71.29
N GLY A 12 89.60 -14.55 -72.14
CA GLY A 12 88.64 -15.02 -73.16
C GLY A 12 87.48 -15.89 -72.67
N VAL A 13 86.86 -15.55 -71.53
CA VAL A 13 85.65 -16.24 -71.05
C VAL A 13 84.41 -15.42 -71.39
N ASP A 14 83.52 -15.99 -72.20
CA ASP A 14 82.22 -15.42 -72.56
C ASP A 14 81.33 -15.23 -71.32
N LEU A 15 80.99 -13.96 -71.03
CA LEU A 15 80.16 -13.57 -69.89
C LEU A 15 78.68 -13.51 -70.31
N ALA A 16 78.06 -14.67 -70.53
CA ALA A 16 76.63 -14.79 -70.80
C ALA A 16 75.86 -15.47 -69.64
N THR A 17 76.00 -14.96 -68.42
CA THR A 17 75.02 -15.15 -67.34
C THR A 17 74.96 -13.91 -66.47
N SER A 18 73.80 -13.25 -66.45
CA SER A 18 73.53 -12.01 -65.74
C SER A 18 73.77 -12.14 -64.22
N ILE A 19 74.67 -11.33 -63.66
CA ILE A 19 74.76 -11.10 -62.22
C ILE A 19 73.58 -10.20 -61.83
N LYS A 20 72.52 -10.79 -61.26
CA LYS A 20 71.42 -10.03 -60.63
C LYS A 20 71.77 -9.76 -59.16
N PHE A 21 72.05 -8.51 -58.82
CA PHE A 21 72.13 -8.05 -57.43
C PHE A 21 70.72 -7.90 -56.86
N LYS A 22 70.35 -8.70 -55.86
CA LYS A 22 68.98 -8.75 -55.33
C LYS A 22 68.63 -7.62 -54.37
N ASN A 23 69.61 -6.87 -53.84
CA ASN A 23 69.40 -5.79 -52.85
C ASN A 23 70.52 -4.72 -52.92
N ALA A 24 70.68 -4.08 -54.07
CA ALA A 24 71.65 -2.98 -54.24
C ALA A 24 70.92 -1.63 -54.27
N THR A 25 71.38 -0.65 -53.49
CA THR A 25 70.83 0.71 -53.42
C THR A 25 71.93 1.75 -53.23
N TRP A 26 71.62 3.01 -53.50
CA TRP A 26 72.52 4.14 -53.28
C TRP A 26 72.25 4.76 -51.91
N ILE A 27 73.29 4.95 -51.10
CA ILE A 27 73.22 5.65 -49.81
C ILE A 27 74.34 6.70 -49.78
N ASN A 28 74.00 7.97 -49.51
CA ASN A 28 74.93 9.11 -49.46
C ASN A 28 75.94 9.16 -50.63
N ASN A 29 75.44 9.07 -51.88
CA ASN A 29 76.24 9.08 -53.12
C ASN A 29 77.31 7.97 -53.25
N THR A 30 77.15 6.86 -52.52
CA THR A 30 77.95 5.65 -52.69
C THR A 30 77.06 4.46 -53.04
N PHE A 31 77.51 3.62 -53.99
CA PHE A 31 76.75 2.47 -54.47
C PHE A 31 77.07 1.23 -53.62
N VAL A 32 76.03 0.64 -53.02
CA VAL A 32 76.15 -0.52 -52.13
C VAL A 32 75.52 -1.75 -52.80
N THR A 33 76.27 -2.85 -52.88
CA THR A 33 75.88 -4.06 -53.63
C THR A 33 75.04 -5.06 -52.82
N ASP A 34 75.06 -4.99 -51.49
CA ASP A 34 74.16 -5.73 -50.59
C ASP A 34 73.88 -4.92 -49.31
N VAL A 35 72.63 -4.47 -49.16
CA VAL A 35 72.17 -3.63 -48.03
C VAL A 35 72.31 -4.34 -46.68
N TYR A 36 72.25 -5.67 -46.63
CA TYR A 36 72.35 -6.41 -45.37
C TYR A 36 73.78 -6.44 -44.81
N GLU A 37 74.79 -6.41 -45.66
CA GLU A 37 76.19 -6.43 -45.24
C GLU A 37 76.66 -5.05 -44.75
N TYR A 38 76.15 -3.97 -45.37
CA TYR A 38 76.39 -2.58 -44.93
C TYR A 38 75.82 -2.30 -43.52
N HIS A 39 74.62 -2.82 -43.22
CA HIS A 39 74.07 -2.72 -41.87
C HIS A 39 74.82 -3.59 -40.85
N ARG A 40 75.43 -4.70 -41.28
CA ARG A 40 76.23 -5.58 -40.42
C ARG A 40 77.62 -4.99 -40.09
N SER A 41 78.27 -4.27 -41.01
CA SER A 41 79.57 -3.62 -40.75
C SER A 41 79.46 -2.36 -39.87
N ASN A 42 78.34 -1.64 -39.92
CA ASN A 42 78.07 -0.54 -38.98
C ASN A 42 77.67 -1.03 -37.57
N MET A 43 77.35 -2.31 -37.42
CA MET A 43 77.04 -2.92 -36.12
C MET A 43 78.28 -3.29 -35.29
N SER A 44 79.50 -3.26 -35.84
CA SER A 44 80.73 -3.59 -35.07
C SER A 44 81.46 -2.37 -34.49
N GLY A 45 80.93 -1.15 -34.65
CA GLY A 45 81.54 0.09 -34.15
C GLY A 45 80.87 0.72 -32.92
N THR A 46 79.78 0.15 -32.41
CA THR A 46 79.03 0.73 -31.26
C THR A 46 78.53 -0.37 -30.32
N VAL A 47 79.46 -0.92 -29.53
CA VAL A 47 79.08 -1.60 -28.29
C VAL A 47 78.99 -0.55 -27.19
N MET A 48 77.77 -0.14 -26.88
CA MET A 48 77.22 0.16 -25.53
C MET A 48 76.09 1.20 -25.57
N SER A 49 74.94 0.79 -26.12
CA SER A 49 73.65 0.91 -25.43
C SER A 49 72.63 0.07 -26.18
N VAL A 50 72.63 -1.23 -25.89
CA VAL A 50 71.35 -1.94 -25.84
C VAL A 50 70.51 -1.11 -24.89
N LEU A 51 69.55 -0.35 -25.41
CA LEU A 51 68.40 0.12 -24.64
C LEU A 51 67.80 -1.16 -24.08
N ALA A 52 68.16 -1.50 -22.85
CA ALA A 52 67.42 -2.46 -22.07
C ALA A 52 65.97 -1.94 -22.09
N GLU A 53 65.08 -2.60 -22.84
CA GLU A 53 63.64 -2.41 -22.68
C GLU A 53 63.39 -2.51 -21.17
N LYS A 54 62.97 -1.40 -20.57
CA LYS A 54 62.68 -1.36 -19.13
C LYS A 54 61.67 -2.46 -18.85
N ALA A 55 62.02 -3.37 -17.94
CA ALA A 55 61.06 -4.30 -17.41
C ALA A 55 59.87 -3.51 -16.86
N CYS A 56 58.67 -3.77 -17.39
CA CYS A 56 57.45 -3.15 -16.91
C CYS A 56 57.33 -3.40 -15.40
N ALA A 57 57.14 -2.33 -14.64
CA ALA A 57 56.77 -2.42 -13.23
C ALA A 57 55.24 -2.42 -13.12
N LEU A 58 54.69 -3.00 -12.05
CA LEU A 58 53.24 -2.98 -11.77
C LEU A 58 52.66 -1.54 -11.73
N LEU A 59 53.53 -0.56 -11.47
CA LEU A 59 53.21 0.87 -11.33
C LEU A 59 53.60 1.70 -12.57
N ASP A 60 54.01 1.06 -13.66
CA ASP A 60 54.42 1.78 -14.87
C ASP A 60 53.19 2.34 -15.62
N GLU A 61 53.31 3.55 -16.16
CA GLU A 61 52.21 4.26 -16.83
C GLU A 61 52.06 3.85 -18.32
N ASN A 62 53.01 3.08 -18.85
CA ASN A 62 53.02 2.67 -20.25
C ASN A 62 51.87 1.68 -20.56
N PRO A 63 50.91 1.99 -21.46
CA PRO A 63 49.83 1.07 -21.83
C PRO A 63 50.32 -0.24 -22.46
N GLU A 64 51.50 -0.26 -23.08
CA GLU A 64 52.06 -1.46 -23.70
C GLU A 64 52.54 -2.51 -22.69
N CYS A 65 52.63 -2.13 -21.41
CA CYS A 65 52.96 -3.01 -20.31
C CYS A 65 51.80 -3.88 -19.84
N PHE A 66 50.57 -3.66 -20.33
CA PHE A 66 49.38 -4.39 -19.88
C PHE A 66 48.68 -5.16 -21.02
N THR A 67 48.43 -6.47 -20.83
CA THR A 67 47.74 -7.33 -21.80
C THR A 67 46.89 -8.39 -21.13
N ALA A 68 45.73 -8.72 -21.69
CA ALA A 68 44.98 -9.91 -21.30
C ALA A 68 45.32 -11.07 -22.27
N ASN A 69 45.78 -12.20 -21.73
CA ASN A 69 46.09 -13.41 -22.50
C ASN A 69 45.62 -14.66 -21.75
N TRP A 70 45.33 -15.74 -22.47
CA TRP A 70 44.85 -17.02 -21.92
C TRP A 70 45.85 -17.65 -20.93
N GLU A 71 47.16 -17.49 -21.16
CA GLU A 71 48.20 -17.95 -20.23
C GLU A 71 48.13 -17.27 -18.86
N LEU A 72 47.92 -15.94 -18.84
CA LEU A 72 47.82 -15.16 -17.61
C LEU A 72 46.53 -15.49 -16.84
N VAL A 73 45.43 -15.76 -17.55
CA VAL A 73 44.18 -16.22 -16.95
C VAL A 73 44.33 -17.64 -16.39
N SER A 74 45.01 -18.54 -17.10
CA SER A 74 45.31 -19.90 -16.63
C SER A 74 46.16 -19.86 -15.35
N MET A 75 47.13 -18.94 -15.27
CA MET A 75 47.92 -18.74 -14.05
C MET A 75 47.05 -18.33 -12.86
N GLN A 76 46.14 -17.35 -13.02
CA GLN A 76 45.22 -16.94 -11.95
C GLN A 76 44.37 -18.12 -11.44
N PHE A 77 43.89 -18.98 -12.35
CA PHE A 77 43.13 -20.17 -11.99
C PHE A 77 43.97 -21.25 -11.28
N ARG A 78 45.23 -21.44 -11.68
CA ARG A 78 46.17 -22.36 -11.00
C ARG A 78 46.43 -21.92 -9.55
N PHE A 79 46.67 -20.63 -9.33
CA PHE A 79 46.80 -20.08 -7.97
C PHE A 79 45.54 -20.31 -7.13
N TRP A 80 44.35 -20.13 -7.73
CA TRP A 80 43.09 -20.44 -7.06
C TRP A 80 42.97 -21.93 -6.71
N LEU A 81 43.32 -22.85 -7.61
CA LEU A 81 43.34 -24.28 -7.33
C LEU A 81 44.32 -24.64 -6.19
N TYR A 82 45.51 -24.04 -6.17
CA TYR A 82 46.49 -24.26 -5.09
C TYR A 82 45.97 -23.82 -3.72
N LEU A 83 45.09 -22.81 -3.66
CA LEU A 83 44.48 -22.37 -2.41
C LEU A 83 43.19 -23.14 -2.08
N GLN A 84 42.36 -23.46 -3.06
CA GLN A 84 41.07 -24.13 -2.88
C GLN A 84 41.24 -25.61 -2.49
N THR A 85 42.20 -26.31 -3.08
CA THR A 85 42.44 -27.74 -2.82
C THR A 85 42.77 -28.05 -1.35
N PRO A 86 43.70 -27.35 -0.65
CA PRO A 86 43.93 -27.60 0.77
C PRO A 86 42.75 -27.21 1.64
N ILE A 87 42.04 -26.11 1.34
CA ILE A 87 40.84 -25.71 2.08
C ILE A 87 39.75 -26.79 1.98
N PHE A 88 39.56 -27.36 0.79
CA PHE A 88 38.62 -28.46 0.58
C PHE A 88 39.07 -29.74 1.31
N ALA A 89 40.35 -30.12 1.21
CA ALA A 89 40.88 -31.29 1.91
C ALA A 89 40.71 -31.19 3.43
N VAL A 90 41.01 -30.03 4.02
CA VAL A 90 40.78 -29.76 5.45
C VAL A 90 39.30 -29.81 5.79
N SER A 91 38.43 -29.31 4.91
CA SER A 91 36.96 -29.36 5.11
C SER A 91 36.43 -30.79 5.10
N VAL A 92 36.92 -31.64 4.20
CA VAL A 92 36.57 -33.08 4.16
C VAL A 92 37.09 -33.78 5.41
N LEU A 93 38.33 -33.51 5.82
CA LEU A 93 38.91 -34.08 7.03
C LEU A 93 38.12 -33.68 8.29
N PHE A 94 37.65 -32.43 8.35
CA PHE A 94 36.85 -31.91 9.45
C PHE A 94 35.51 -32.65 9.60
N GLU A 95 34.82 -32.91 8.48
CA GLU A 95 33.59 -33.70 8.46
C GLU A 95 33.85 -35.18 8.80
N TRP A 96 34.91 -35.76 8.23
CA TRP A 96 35.29 -37.16 8.47
C TRP A 96 35.62 -37.44 9.94
N LEU A 97 36.26 -36.48 10.63
CA LEU A 97 36.58 -36.58 12.05
C LEU A 97 35.40 -36.23 12.99
N GLU A 98 34.20 -35.93 12.46
CA GLU A 98 33.04 -35.46 13.23
C GLU A 98 33.36 -34.31 14.19
N MET A 99 34.32 -33.45 13.84
CA MET A 99 34.84 -32.38 14.70
C MET A 99 33.78 -31.36 15.12
N ALA A 100 32.64 -31.33 14.42
CA ALA A 100 31.46 -30.54 14.77
C ALA A 100 30.88 -30.85 16.17
N ARG A 101 31.11 -32.06 16.73
CA ARG A 101 30.62 -32.45 18.07
C ARG A 101 31.46 -31.90 19.22
N ASN A 102 32.62 -31.30 18.95
CA ASN A 102 33.54 -30.82 19.98
C ASN A 102 33.05 -29.48 20.60
N PRO A 103 32.87 -29.40 21.94
CA PRO A 103 32.35 -28.20 22.62
C PRO A 103 33.26 -26.97 22.51
N TYR A 104 34.57 -27.13 22.28
CA TYR A 104 35.49 -26.01 22.08
C TYR A 104 35.31 -25.37 20.69
N ILE A 105 35.09 -26.20 19.68
CA ILE A 105 34.82 -25.77 18.30
C ILE A 105 33.48 -25.03 18.23
N GLU A 106 32.49 -25.46 19.02
CA GLU A 106 31.20 -24.79 19.12
C GLU A 106 31.27 -23.37 19.71
N ARG A 107 32.17 -23.14 20.67
CA ARG A 107 32.43 -21.79 21.20
C ARG A 107 33.10 -20.90 20.14
N LEU A 108 34.08 -21.43 19.44
CA LEU A 108 34.77 -20.72 18.35
C LEU A 108 33.79 -20.36 17.22
N ARG A 109 32.89 -21.28 16.85
CA ARG A 109 31.85 -21.09 15.84
C ARG A 109 30.91 -19.93 16.19
N ARG A 110 30.46 -19.86 17.45
CA ARG A 110 29.58 -18.77 17.92
C ARG A 110 30.28 -17.42 17.87
N LEU A 111 31.52 -17.32 18.34
CA LEU A 111 32.30 -16.07 18.25
C LEU A 111 32.53 -15.64 16.79
N ALA A 112 32.89 -16.57 15.93
CA ALA A 112 33.10 -16.32 14.50
C ALA A 112 31.79 -15.90 13.80
N SER A 113 30.65 -16.47 14.18
CA SER A 113 29.34 -16.13 13.58
C SER A 113 28.94 -14.67 13.84
N TYR A 114 29.16 -14.14 15.05
CA TYR A 114 28.84 -12.76 15.37
C TYR A 114 29.68 -11.77 14.53
N SER A 115 30.97 -12.05 14.40
CA SER A 115 31.89 -11.27 13.57
C SER A 115 31.56 -11.39 12.08
N ALA A 116 31.16 -12.56 11.60
CA ALA A 116 30.76 -12.78 10.21
C ALA A 116 29.51 -11.98 9.81
N HIS A 117 28.50 -11.89 10.69
CA HIS A 117 27.30 -11.07 10.43
C HIS A 117 27.60 -9.57 10.43
N ALA A 118 28.51 -9.10 11.29
CA ALA A 118 28.97 -7.72 11.28
C ALA A 118 29.77 -7.37 10.01
N GLY A 119 30.51 -8.34 9.46
CA GLY A 119 31.32 -8.19 8.25
C GLY A 119 30.53 -8.08 6.94
N ALA A 120 29.25 -8.45 6.91
CA ALA A 120 28.45 -8.47 5.68
C ALA A 120 28.29 -7.08 5.02
N GLY A 121 28.15 -6.02 5.84
CA GLY A 121 28.07 -4.64 5.33
C GLY A 121 29.39 -4.18 4.68
N LEU A 122 30.53 -4.52 5.29
CA LEU A 122 31.84 -4.19 4.75
C LEU A 122 32.18 -5.04 3.52
N GLN A 123 31.72 -6.29 3.47
CA GLN A 123 31.82 -7.14 2.27
C GLN A 123 31.04 -6.55 1.09
N LEU A 124 29.86 -5.96 1.34
CA LEU A 124 29.06 -5.27 0.32
C LEU A 124 29.82 -4.04 -0.24
N ILE A 125 30.34 -3.19 0.66
CA ILE A 125 31.10 -1.99 0.28
C ILE A 125 32.35 -2.37 -0.51
N SER A 126 33.12 -3.34 -0.02
CA SER A 126 34.32 -3.84 -0.70
C SER A 126 33.99 -4.35 -2.11
N SER A 127 32.92 -5.14 -2.24
CA SER A 127 32.53 -5.72 -3.53
C SER A 127 32.08 -4.65 -4.53
N LEU A 128 31.41 -3.59 -4.08
CA LEU A 128 31.03 -2.45 -4.93
C LEU A 128 32.26 -1.67 -5.43
N VAL A 129 33.21 -1.41 -4.53
CA VAL A 129 34.47 -0.70 -4.88
C VAL A 129 35.29 -1.53 -5.86
N CYS A 130 35.46 -2.84 -5.64
CA CYS A 130 36.19 -3.72 -6.55
C CYS A 130 35.50 -3.84 -7.93
N CYS A 131 34.16 -3.91 -7.99
CA CYS A 131 33.45 -3.92 -9.28
C CYS A 131 33.62 -2.58 -10.01
N GLY A 132 33.51 -1.44 -9.30
CA GLY A 132 33.71 -0.12 -9.89
C GLY A 132 35.12 0.10 -10.41
N ALA A 133 36.14 -0.28 -9.63
CA ALA A 133 37.53 -0.21 -10.05
C ALA A 133 37.84 -1.19 -11.20
N TRP A 134 37.19 -2.37 -11.24
CA TRP A 134 37.25 -3.25 -12.41
C TRP A 134 36.65 -2.61 -13.68
N ILE A 135 35.50 -1.94 -13.59
CA ILE A 135 34.90 -1.22 -14.74
C ILE A 135 35.86 -0.16 -15.27
N VAL A 136 36.48 0.62 -14.38
CA VAL A 136 37.46 1.64 -14.77
C VAL A 136 38.67 1.01 -15.46
N ARG A 137 39.21 -0.10 -14.92
CA ARG A 137 40.31 -0.85 -15.55
C ARG A 137 39.93 -1.45 -16.90
N ALA A 138 38.72 -2.00 -17.01
CA ALA A 138 38.22 -2.57 -18.26
C ALA A 138 38.09 -1.52 -19.36
N GLY A 139 37.74 -0.28 -19.01
CA GLY A 139 37.67 0.83 -19.95
C GLY A 139 39.01 1.48 -20.28
N SER A 140 39.90 1.65 -19.28
CA SER A 140 41.20 2.31 -19.48
C SER A 140 42.31 1.37 -19.96
N MET A 141 42.12 0.05 -19.81
CA MET A 141 43.13 -1.00 -20.06
C MET A 141 44.47 -0.73 -19.33
N ARG A 142 44.42 -0.06 -18.17
CA ARG A 142 45.59 0.33 -17.38
C ARG A 142 45.35 0.08 -15.89
N LEU A 143 46.43 -0.08 -15.14
CA LEU A 143 46.40 -0.27 -13.69
C LEU A 143 46.79 1.02 -12.97
N ASN A 144 45.87 1.58 -12.17
CA ASN A 144 46.18 2.74 -11.35
C ASN A 144 46.69 2.29 -9.96
N PRO A 145 47.92 2.67 -9.55
CA PRO A 145 48.53 2.32 -8.27
C PRO A 145 47.64 2.52 -7.05
N ALA A 146 47.00 3.70 -6.96
CA ALA A 146 46.17 4.07 -5.83
C ALA A 146 44.93 3.16 -5.72
N THR A 147 44.26 2.90 -6.85
CA THR A 147 43.08 2.02 -6.87
C THR A 147 43.45 0.58 -6.54
N TRP A 148 44.60 0.11 -7.03
CA TRP A 148 45.10 -1.24 -6.76
C TRP A 148 45.45 -1.45 -5.27
N ALA A 149 46.08 -0.46 -4.63
CA ALA A 149 46.39 -0.51 -3.20
C ALA A 149 45.12 -0.57 -2.34
N VAL A 150 44.12 0.27 -2.67
CA VAL A 150 42.81 0.27 -1.98
C VAL A 150 42.09 -1.06 -2.15
N GLU A 151 42.04 -1.61 -3.37
CA GLU A 151 41.46 -2.93 -3.61
C GLU A 151 42.19 -4.04 -2.85
N SER A 152 43.52 -4.00 -2.81
CA SER A 152 44.33 -4.98 -2.08
C SER A 152 43.99 -4.98 -0.58
N LEU A 153 43.86 -3.81 0.03
CA LEU A 153 43.42 -3.67 1.44
C LEU A 153 42.02 -4.25 1.66
N LEU A 154 41.08 -3.92 0.79
CA LEU A 154 39.70 -4.38 0.88
C LEU A 154 39.56 -5.90 0.66
N LEU A 155 40.36 -6.48 -0.24
CA LEU A 155 40.37 -7.91 -0.51
C LEU A 155 41.11 -8.71 0.58
N MET A 156 42.13 -8.15 1.23
CA MET A 156 42.69 -8.75 2.46
C MET A 156 41.64 -8.84 3.57
N PHE A 157 40.85 -7.78 3.76
CA PHE A 157 39.73 -7.83 4.69
C PHE A 157 38.68 -8.90 4.29
N CYS A 158 38.40 -9.02 2.98
CA CYS A 158 37.47 -10.05 2.49
C CYS A 158 38.01 -11.47 2.68
N ALA A 159 39.32 -11.69 2.55
CA ALA A 159 39.97 -12.97 2.83
C ALA A 159 39.87 -13.35 4.31
N PHE A 160 40.04 -12.38 5.21
CA PHE A 160 39.80 -12.57 6.64
C PHE A 160 38.33 -12.89 6.92
N SER A 161 37.40 -12.14 6.32
CA SER A 161 35.96 -12.39 6.42
C SER A 161 35.56 -13.77 5.88
N TYR A 162 36.16 -14.22 4.77
CA TYR A 162 35.97 -15.56 4.22
C TYR A 162 36.40 -16.63 5.22
N SER A 163 37.56 -16.45 5.87
CA SER A 163 38.06 -17.38 6.88
C SER A 163 37.12 -17.49 8.08
N LEU A 164 36.57 -16.37 8.56
CA LEU A 164 35.58 -16.36 9.63
C LEU A 164 34.26 -17.04 9.22
N ARG A 165 33.81 -16.83 7.97
CA ARG A 165 32.63 -17.52 7.42
C ARG A 165 32.86 -19.02 7.29
N TRP A 166 34.04 -19.45 6.85
CA TRP A 166 34.42 -20.86 6.81
C TRP A 166 34.45 -21.48 8.21
N ILE A 167 35.02 -20.81 9.23
CA ILE A 167 35.02 -21.28 10.63
C ILE A 167 33.60 -21.35 11.21
N SER A 168 32.73 -20.39 10.88
CA SER A 168 31.36 -20.35 11.39
C SER A 168 30.39 -21.31 10.70
N ALA A 169 30.70 -21.76 9.47
CA ALA A 169 29.83 -22.65 8.71
C ALA A 169 29.60 -24.00 9.43
N PRO A 170 28.36 -24.52 9.49
CA PRO A 170 28.08 -25.82 10.11
C PRO A 170 28.66 -26.96 9.28
N ASN A 171 28.42 -26.95 7.96
CA ASN A 171 28.95 -27.94 7.02
C ASN A 171 30.07 -27.31 6.20
N LYS A 172 31.31 -27.78 6.38
CA LYS A 172 32.50 -27.19 5.74
C LYS A 172 32.58 -27.49 4.25
N VAL A 173 32.29 -28.74 3.89
CA VAL A 173 32.31 -29.20 2.50
C VAL A 173 31.27 -28.46 1.67
N TYR A 174 30.04 -28.33 2.20
CA TYR A 174 28.99 -27.55 1.53
C TYR A 174 29.40 -26.09 1.36
N HIS A 175 29.95 -25.46 2.40
CA HIS A 175 30.44 -24.08 2.32
C HIS A 175 31.47 -23.88 1.21
N CYS A 176 32.45 -24.78 1.07
CA CYS A 176 33.48 -24.70 0.03
C CYS A 176 32.95 -24.91 -1.40
N LEU A 177 31.86 -25.66 -1.57
CA LEU A 177 31.25 -25.95 -2.88
C LEU A 177 30.18 -24.92 -3.29
N GLN A 178 29.71 -24.08 -2.37
CA GLN A 178 28.77 -23.02 -2.73
C GLN A 178 29.40 -22.00 -3.68
N LEU A 179 28.69 -21.69 -4.78
CA LEU A 179 29.15 -20.77 -5.84
C LEU A 179 29.58 -19.40 -5.33
N ASN A 180 28.88 -18.84 -4.34
CA ASN A 180 29.24 -17.54 -3.76
C ASN A 180 30.63 -17.55 -3.10
N ASN A 181 30.98 -18.62 -2.40
CA ASN A 181 32.26 -18.77 -1.71
C ASN A 181 33.39 -19.14 -2.68
N LEU A 182 33.09 -19.95 -3.70
CA LEU A 182 34.01 -20.23 -4.81
C LEU A 182 34.41 -18.94 -5.55
N PHE A 183 33.42 -18.12 -5.92
CA PHE A 183 33.65 -16.84 -6.60
C PHE A 183 34.36 -15.81 -5.71
N ASP A 184 34.08 -15.79 -4.41
CA ASP A 184 34.77 -14.90 -3.47
C ASP A 184 36.26 -15.25 -3.40
N LEU A 185 36.59 -16.52 -3.19
CA LEU A 185 37.98 -16.98 -3.15
C LEU A 185 38.67 -16.75 -4.50
N LEU A 186 38.01 -17.07 -5.62
CA LEU A 186 38.55 -16.85 -6.96
C LEU A 186 38.85 -15.38 -7.23
N SER A 187 37.96 -14.46 -6.82
CA SER A 187 38.18 -13.02 -6.98
C SER A 187 39.37 -12.50 -6.15
N ILE A 188 39.52 -13.01 -4.91
CA ILE A 188 40.62 -12.64 -4.02
C ILE A 188 41.94 -13.18 -4.57
N THR A 189 41.99 -14.47 -4.91
CA THR A 189 43.21 -15.11 -5.39
C THR A 189 43.67 -14.56 -6.73
N SER A 190 42.74 -14.26 -7.65
CA SER A 190 43.04 -13.61 -8.93
C SER A 190 43.77 -12.28 -8.74
N HIS A 191 43.31 -11.43 -7.81
CA HIS A 191 43.93 -10.13 -7.54
C HIS A 191 45.37 -10.25 -7.00
N PHE A 192 45.59 -11.14 -6.04
CA PHE A 192 46.94 -11.34 -5.49
C PHE A 192 47.87 -12.10 -6.43
N ALA A 193 47.34 -13.04 -7.23
CA ALA A 193 48.12 -13.75 -8.24
C ALA A 193 48.74 -12.78 -9.26
N LEU A 194 48.00 -11.75 -9.67
CA LEU A 194 48.50 -10.70 -10.55
C LEU A 194 49.61 -9.84 -9.93
N GLY A 195 49.58 -9.67 -8.60
CA GLY A 195 50.61 -8.94 -7.86
C GLY A 195 51.87 -9.77 -7.61
N THR A 196 51.77 -11.09 -7.55
CA THR A 196 52.89 -12.01 -7.27
C THR A 196 53.50 -12.65 -8.51
N SER A 197 52.75 -12.75 -9.61
CA SER A 197 53.25 -13.31 -10.86
C SER A 197 54.15 -12.30 -11.58
N VAL A 198 55.47 -12.52 -11.53
CA VAL A 198 56.40 -12.01 -12.54
C VAL A 198 56.31 -12.96 -13.73
N ALA A 199 55.73 -12.50 -14.84
CA ALA A 199 55.62 -13.34 -16.04
C ALA A 199 56.99 -13.47 -16.72
N VAL A 200 57.39 -14.72 -16.96
CA VAL A 200 58.61 -15.14 -17.64
C VAL A 200 58.55 -14.73 -19.12
N GLY A 201 59.51 -13.92 -19.60
CA GLY A 201 59.61 -13.47 -21.00
C GLY A 201 59.50 -11.95 -21.18
N LYS A 202 59.19 -11.46 -22.40
CA LYS A 202 58.98 -10.03 -22.71
C LYS A 202 57.87 -9.46 -21.80
N LEU A 203 58.24 -8.67 -20.79
CA LEU A 203 57.46 -8.42 -19.57
C LEU A 203 56.16 -7.61 -19.78
N ARG A 204 54.98 -8.22 -19.56
CA ARG A 204 53.67 -7.53 -19.50
C ARG A 204 52.77 -8.08 -18.37
N TYR A 205 52.05 -7.21 -17.67
CA TYR A 205 51.06 -7.55 -16.63
C TYR A 205 49.66 -7.73 -17.21
N SER A 206 48.78 -8.48 -16.53
CA SER A 206 47.36 -8.51 -16.92
C SER A 206 46.56 -7.43 -16.21
N TRP A 207 45.82 -6.64 -16.98
CA TRP A 207 44.84 -5.71 -16.43
C TRP A 207 43.53 -6.43 -16.05
N LEU A 208 43.27 -7.62 -16.60
CA LEU A 208 42.07 -8.41 -16.39
C LEU A 208 42.22 -9.31 -15.16
N ASN A 209 41.38 -9.08 -14.16
CA ASN A 209 41.20 -9.91 -12.98
C ASN A 209 39.73 -10.34 -12.84
N PHE A 210 39.46 -11.30 -11.96
CA PHE A 210 38.12 -11.83 -11.70
C PHE A 210 37.35 -11.01 -10.64
N ALA A 211 37.66 -9.73 -10.47
CA ALA A 211 36.95 -8.86 -9.54
C ALA A 211 35.46 -8.66 -9.94
N PHE A 212 35.11 -8.79 -11.22
CA PHE A 212 33.72 -8.72 -11.68
C PHE A 212 32.82 -9.83 -11.10
N LEU A 213 33.38 -10.98 -10.71
CA LEU A 213 32.64 -12.05 -10.04
C LEU A 213 32.03 -11.58 -8.71
N ARG A 214 32.58 -10.53 -8.10
CA ARG A 214 32.05 -9.93 -6.87
C ARG A 214 30.67 -9.30 -7.07
N SER A 215 30.21 -9.09 -8.30
CA SER A 215 28.82 -8.71 -8.57
C SER A 215 27.81 -9.79 -8.14
N TYR A 216 28.17 -11.07 -8.30
CA TYR A 216 27.36 -12.19 -7.78
C TYR A 216 27.35 -12.25 -6.25
N ILE A 217 28.44 -11.82 -5.61
CA ILE A 217 28.53 -11.70 -4.14
C ILE A 217 27.60 -10.59 -3.66
N ILE A 218 27.57 -9.43 -4.36
CA ILE A 218 26.60 -8.36 -4.08
C ILE A 218 25.19 -8.92 -4.15
N TYR A 219 24.84 -9.65 -5.22
CA TYR A 219 23.53 -10.31 -5.37
C TYR A 219 23.14 -11.17 -4.15
N HIS A 220 24.07 -11.99 -3.65
CA HIS A 220 23.83 -12.88 -2.51
C HIS A 220 23.78 -12.13 -1.16
N VAL A 221 24.72 -11.22 -0.91
CA VAL A 221 24.80 -10.47 0.35
C VAL A 221 23.63 -9.50 0.50
N LEU A 222 23.13 -8.93 -0.61
CA LEU A 222 22.00 -8.01 -0.60
C LEU A 222 20.74 -8.65 -0.01
N ALA A 223 20.52 -9.96 -0.22
CA ALA A 223 19.41 -10.69 0.39
C ALA A 223 19.47 -10.61 1.93
N THR A 224 20.64 -10.90 2.50
CA THR A 224 20.83 -10.90 3.96
C THR A 224 20.77 -9.51 4.60
N VAL A 225 21.26 -8.48 3.90
CA VAL A 225 21.26 -7.09 4.41
C VAL A 225 19.85 -6.51 4.42
N PHE A 226 19.09 -6.75 3.36
CA PHE A 226 17.75 -6.18 3.18
C PHE A 226 16.64 -6.98 3.86
N ASP A 227 16.90 -8.21 4.32
CA ASP A 227 15.95 -8.97 5.15
C ASP A 227 15.57 -8.24 6.45
N ARG A 228 16.44 -7.35 6.96
CA ARG A 228 16.13 -6.48 8.12
C ARG A 228 15.11 -5.39 7.80
N TYR A 229 14.90 -5.08 6.53
CA TYR A 229 14.04 -3.99 6.06
C TYR A 229 12.82 -4.49 5.26
N LYS A 230 12.36 -5.71 5.54
CA LYS A 230 11.17 -6.32 4.89
C LYS A 230 9.92 -5.44 4.93
N THR A 231 9.82 -4.50 5.85
CA THR A 231 8.65 -3.60 5.97
C THR A 231 8.66 -2.41 5.00
N ASN A 232 9.80 -2.07 4.40
CA ASN A 232 9.95 -0.87 3.58
C ASN A 232 9.89 -1.20 2.07
N TYR A 233 8.79 -0.82 1.41
CA TYR A 233 8.60 -1.00 -0.04
C TYR A 233 9.77 -0.46 -0.87
N SER A 234 10.21 0.77 -0.63
CA SER A 234 11.30 1.38 -1.41
C SER A 234 12.60 0.60 -1.30
N MET A 235 12.84 -0.04 -0.15
CA MET A 235 14.03 -0.87 0.06
C MET A 235 13.86 -2.25 -0.59
N GLN A 236 12.65 -2.82 -0.59
CA GLN A 236 12.37 -4.06 -1.33
C GLN A 236 12.49 -3.87 -2.85
N LEU A 237 11.95 -2.78 -3.38
CA LEU A 237 12.09 -2.41 -4.79
C LEU A 237 13.56 -2.19 -5.14
N GLY A 238 14.29 -1.42 -4.31
CA GLY A 238 15.74 -1.24 -4.46
C GLY A 238 16.50 -2.57 -4.45
N ARG A 239 16.14 -3.52 -3.56
CA ARG A 239 16.73 -4.86 -3.51
C ARG A 239 16.54 -5.61 -4.84
N ILE A 240 15.33 -5.65 -5.38
CA ILE A 240 15.02 -6.37 -6.63
C ILE A 240 15.77 -5.74 -7.81
N LEU A 241 15.75 -4.41 -7.92
CA LEU A 241 16.45 -3.69 -8.99
C LEU A 241 17.97 -3.91 -8.95
N VAL A 242 18.58 -3.78 -7.77
CA VAL A 242 20.02 -3.99 -7.61
C VAL A 242 20.42 -5.45 -7.85
N LYS A 243 19.62 -6.43 -7.39
CA LYS A 243 19.89 -7.86 -7.68
C LYS A 243 19.86 -8.14 -9.18
N THR A 244 18.86 -7.62 -9.89
CA THR A 244 18.71 -7.79 -11.34
C THR A 244 19.89 -7.15 -12.09
N ALA A 245 20.25 -5.91 -11.73
CA ALA A 245 21.41 -5.22 -12.31
C ALA A 245 22.72 -5.98 -12.08
N CYS A 246 22.92 -6.58 -10.90
CA CYS A 246 24.12 -7.36 -10.59
C CYS A 246 24.23 -8.64 -11.44
N LEU A 247 23.12 -9.36 -11.65
CA LEU A 247 23.12 -10.55 -12.51
C LEU A 247 23.40 -10.22 -13.98
N ILE A 248 22.79 -9.14 -14.49
CA ILE A 248 23.04 -8.68 -15.86
C ILE A 248 24.49 -8.24 -16.02
N PHE A 249 25.02 -7.46 -15.07
CA PHE A 249 26.42 -7.04 -15.08
C PHE A 249 27.38 -8.23 -15.01
N PHE A 250 27.11 -9.21 -14.15
CA PHE A 250 27.92 -10.42 -14.04
C PHE A 250 28.02 -11.14 -15.40
N ALA A 251 26.89 -11.42 -16.04
CA ALA A 251 26.88 -12.12 -17.32
C ALA A 251 27.56 -11.29 -18.44
N ALA A 252 27.35 -9.97 -18.45
CA ALA A 252 27.96 -9.06 -19.41
C ALA A 252 29.48 -8.93 -19.22
N ALA A 253 29.97 -8.95 -17.99
CA ALA A 253 31.39 -8.89 -17.66
C ALA A 253 32.10 -10.20 -18.01
N VAL A 254 31.47 -11.35 -17.80
CA VAL A 254 31.96 -12.66 -18.28
C VAL A 254 32.07 -12.64 -19.80
N LEU A 255 31.01 -12.22 -20.50
CA LEU A 255 31.00 -12.19 -21.96
C LEU A 255 32.03 -11.21 -22.52
N TYR A 256 32.13 -10.00 -21.95
CA TYR A 256 33.14 -9.01 -22.32
C TYR A 256 34.56 -9.57 -22.15
N SER A 257 34.84 -10.22 -21.02
CA SER A 257 36.15 -10.80 -20.77
C SER A 257 36.51 -11.83 -21.84
N LEU A 258 35.60 -12.73 -22.19
CA LEU A 258 35.86 -13.80 -23.16
C LEU A 258 35.99 -13.29 -24.60
N GLU A 259 35.12 -12.37 -25.01
CA GLU A 259 35.23 -11.73 -26.32
C GLU A 259 36.52 -10.88 -26.44
N TYR A 260 37.04 -10.36 -25.32
CA TYR A 260 38.33 -9.67 -25.31
C TYR A 260 39.52 -10.64 -25.41
N LEU A 261 39.46 -11.79 -24.75
CA LEU A 261 40.54 -12.80 -24.81
C LEU A 261 40.62 -13.51 -26.17
N GLY A 262 39.51 -13.58 -26.92
CA GLY A 262 39.46 -14.26 -28.21
C GLY A 262 39.40 -15.79 -28.07
N GLU A 263 39.78 -16.50 -29.14
CA GLU A 263 39.76 -17.97 -29.16
C GLU A 263 40.92 -18.59 -28.35
N ILE A 264 40.69 -19.82 -27.85
CA ILE A 264 41.69 -20.54 -27.06
C ILE A 264 42.84 -21.00 -27.97
N PRO A 265 44.11 -20.72 -27.62
CA PRO A 265 45.27 -21.17 -28.39
C PRO A 265 45.31 -22.70 -28.52
N ASP A 266 45.78 -23.21 -29.66
CA ASP A 266 45.91 -24.65 -30.00
C ASP A 266 44.61 -25.44 -30.23
N THR A 267 43.45 -24.78 -30.32
CA THR A 267 42.19 -25.44 -30.70
C THR A 267 41.93 -25.33 -32.20
N ASN A 268 42.21 -26.40 -32.95
CA ASN A 268 41.82 -26.51 -34.37
C ASN A 268 40.39 -27.07 -34.46
N SER A 269 39.43 -26.21 -34.79
CA SER A 269 38.01 -26.50 -34.67
C SER A 269 37.48 -27.40 -35.80
N PHE A 270 37.15 -28.67 -35.49
CA PHE A 270 36.43 -29.59 -36.40
C PHE A 270 34.89 -29.52 -36.25
N LEU A 271 34.37 -29.12 -35.08
CA LEU A 271 32.93 -29.16 -34.76
C LEU A 271 32.27 -27.77 -34.64
N VAL A 272 33.05 -26.70 -34.52
CA VAL A 272 32.55 -25.32 -34.34
C VAL A 272 33.33 -24.36 -35.24
N HIS A 273 32.65 -23.48 -35.98
CA HIS A 273 33.24 -22.60 -37.00
C HIS A 273 34.49 -21.83 -36.53
N VAL A 274 35.53 -21.83 -37.38
CA VAL A 274 36.69 -20.92 -37.27
C VAL A 274 36.22 -19.49 -37.55
N TYR A 275 36.61 -18.54 -36.69
CA TYR A 275 36.33 -17.11 -36.84
C TYR A 275 36.72 -16.63 -38.25
N MET A 276 35.76 -16.04 -38.98
CA MET A 276 35.99 -15.47 -40.30
C MET A 276 36.10 -13.95 -40.19
N CYS A 277 37.21 -13.39 -40.66
CA CYS A 277 37.43 -11.96 -40.68
C CYS A 277 37.09 -11.37 -42.04
N PRO A 278 36.33 -10.27 -42.11
CA PRO A 278 36.20 -9.51 -43.34
C PRO A 278 37.50 -8.76 -43.64
N THR A 279 38.03 -8.91 -44.85
CA THR A 279 39.14 -8.09 -45.37
C THR A 279 38.62 -6.76 -45.93
N PRO A 280 39.48 -5.72 -46.07
CA PRO A 280 39.14 -4.48 -46.78
C PRO A 280 38.66 -4.70 -48.23
N ALA A 281 38.94 -5.88 -48.81
CA ALA A 281 38.51 -6.30 -50.14
C ALA A 281 37.15 -7.05 -50.15
N GLY A 282 36.53 -7.28 -48.99
CA GLY A 282 35.22 -7.94 -48.87
C GLY A 282 35.25 -9.47 -48.79
N GLU A 283 36.43 -10.10 -48.82
CA GLU A 283 36.57 -11.56 -48.66
C GLU A 283 36.67 -11.96 -47.17
N LEU A 284 36.02 -13.07 -46.81
CA LEU A 284 35.98 -13.65 -45.46
C LEU A 284 37.11 -14.69 -45.29
N ILE A 285 38.12 -14.43 -44.46
CA ILE A 285 39.27 -15.31 -44.24
C ILE A 285 39.24 -15.94 -42.83
N PRO A 286 39.51 -17.25 -42.67
CA PRO A 286 39.62 -17.88 -41.35
C PRO A 286 40.83 -17.34 -40.55
N SER A 287 40.63 -17.08 -39.26
CA SER A 287 41.60 -16.47 -38.33
C SER A 287 42.91 -17.25 -38.10
N ASN A 288 42.97 -18.49 -38.58
CA ASN A 288 44.14 -19.37 -38.57
C ASN A 288 45.17 -18.98 -39.66
N ASN A 289 44.73 -18.32 -40.75
CA ASN A 289 45.55 -18.01 -41.92
C ASN A 289 45.89 -16.52 -42.04
N THR A 290 46.28 -15.85 -40.95
CA THR A 290 46.63 -14.42 -40.96
C THR A 290 48.12 -14.12 -41.19
N ASP A 291 48.94 -15.14 -41.45
CA ASP A 291 50.37 -14.96 -41.74
C ASP A 291 50.56 -14.17 -43.05
N GLY A 292 50.96 -12.90 -42.93
CA GLY A 292 51.23 -12.00 -44.07
C GLY A 292 50.32 -10.77 -44.19
N PHE A 293 49.29 -10.63 -43.34
CA PHE A 293 48.46 -9.42 -43.25
C PHE A 293 48.82 -8.57 -42.01
N GLU A 294 48.69 -7.24 -42.11
CA GLU A 294 48.91 -6.34 -40.98
C GLU A 294 48.03 -6.74 -39.78
N SER A 295 48.65 -6.77 -38.60
CA SER A 295 48.01 -7.08 -37.31
C SER A 295 46.95 -6.04 -36.94
N GLY A 296 45.76 -6.13 -37.56
CA GLY A 296 44.69 -5.15 -37.40
C GLY A 296 43.37 -5.43 -38.13
N LEU A 297 43.32 -6.34 -39.12
CA LEU A 297 42.14 -6.56 -39.96
C LEU A 297 40.88 -7.10 -39.24
N CYS A 298 41.03 -7.73 -38.07
CA CYS A 298 39.93 -8.40 -37.34
C CYS A 298 39.61 -7.76 -35.97
N THR A 299 39.54 -6.44 -35.88
CA THR A 299 39.54 -5.73 -34.57
C THR A 299 38.19 -5.17 -34.13
N GLU A 300 37.07 -5.83 -34.44
CA GLU A 300 35.81 -5.49 -33.75
C GLU A 300 35.79 -6.12 -32.35
N ARG A 301 36.36 -5.40 -31.38
CA ARG A 301 36.31 -5.75 -29.95
C ARG A 301 35.03 -5.21 -29.34
N MET A 302 34.23 -6.09 -28.72
CA MET A 302 33.01 -5.68 -28.02
C MET A 302 33.38 -4.82 -26.81
N SER A 303 32.82 -3.61 -26.72
CA SER A 303 33.01 -2.77 -25.52
C SER A 303 32.19 -3.32 -24.35
N LEU A 304 32.56 -2.98 -23.11
CA LEU A 304 31.80 -3.38 -21.91
C LEU A 304 30.35 -2.87 -21.95
N PHE A 305 30.11 -1.68 -22.52
CA PHE A 305 28.76 -1.16 -22.67
C PHE A 305 27.95 -1.96 -23.70
N THR A 306 28.60 -2.34 -24.81
CA THR A 306 28.03 -3.19 -25.86
C THR A 306 27.66 -4.58 -25.31
N SER A 307 28.47 -5.14 -24.40
CA SER A 307 28.18 -6.42 -23.75
C SER A 307 27.00 -6.33 -22.77
N LEU A 308 26.89 -5.23 -22.02
CA LEU A 308 25.76 -4.94 -21.14
C LEU A 308 24.46 -4.78 -21.94
N TYR A 309 24.52 -4.04 -23.04
CA TYR A 309 23.40 -3.87 -23.95
C TYR A 309 22.93 -5.22 -24.52
N PHE A 310 23.86 -6.03 -25.05
CA PHE A 310 23.55 -7.36 -25.58
C PHE A 310 22.89 -8.25 -24.52
N MET A 311 23.46 -8.30 -23.30
CA MET A 311 22.89 -9.12 -22.23
C MET A 311 21.51 -8.64 -21.78
N LEU A 312 21.29 -7.32 -21.68
CA LEU A 312 19.98 -6.76 -21.31
C LEU A 312 18.91 -7.09 -22.37
N VAL A 313 19.22 -6.91 -23.66
CA VAL A 313 18.33 -7.23 -24.79
C VAL A 313 18.02 -8.73 -24.87
N THR A 314 19.01 -9.56 -24.56
CA THR A 314 18.90 -11.02 -24.60
C THR A 314 18.08 -11.57 -23.43
N VAL A 315 18.35 -11.12 -22.19
CA VAL A 315 17.60 -11.53 -20.98
C VAL A 315 16.16 -11.04 -21.00
N SER A 316 15.90 -9.87 -21.59
CA SER A 316 14.55 -9.35 -21.82
C SER A 316 13.83 -10.02 -23.00
N THR A 317 14.45 -10.99 -23.68
CA THR A 317 13.90 -11.75 -24.82
C THR A 317 13.56 -10.91 -26.06
N VAL A 318 14.12 -9.70 -26.19
CA VAL A 318 13.89 -8.84 -27.36
C VAL A 318 14.71 -9.30 -28.57
N GLY A 319 16.01 -9.52 -28.39
CA GLY A 319 16.87 -10.14 -29.41
C GLY A 319 16.99 -9.40 -30.75
N TYR A 320 17.42 -8.13 -30.76
CA TYR A 320 17.58 -7.34 -31.99
C TYR A 320 18.55 -7.96 -33.03
N GLY A 321 19.56 -8.72 -32.58
CA GLY A 321 20.54 -9.37 -33.46
C GLY A 321 21.59 -8.41 -34.06
N ASP A 322 21.63 -7.17 -33.59
CA ASP A 322 22.58 -6.12 -33.98
C ASP A 322 23.99 -6.38 -33.46
N ILE A 323 24.10 -6.97 -32.27
CA ILE A 323 25.35 -7.42 -31.66
C ILE A 323 25.24 -8.91 -31.35
N THR A 324 26.27 -9.67 -31.67
CA THR A 324 26.35 -11.10 -31.36
C THR A 324 27.76 -11.50 -30.91
N PRO A 325 27.89 -12.47 -29.98
CA PRO A 325 29.18 -12.99 -29.57
C PRO A 325 29.84 -13.73 -30.74
N LYS A 326 31.12 -13.43 -30.97
CA LYS A 326 31.88 -13.98 -32.09
C LYS A 326 32.67 -15.21 -31.67
N THR A 327 33.13 -15.24 -30.41
CA THR A 327 33.90 -16.37 -29.88
C THR A 327 33.06 -17.62 -29.67
N VAL A 328 33.65 -18.79 -29.91
CA VAL A 328 33.00 -20.09 -29.67
C VAL A 328 32.60 -20.24 -28.19
N LEU A 329 33.52 -19.86 -27.29
CA LEU A 329 33.28 -19.94 -25.85
C LEU A 329 32.21 -18.95 -25.38
N GLY A 330 32.18 -17.73 -25.96
CA GLY A 330 31.13 -16.74 -25.70
C GLY A 330 29.75 -17.24 -26.13
N ARG A 331 29.63 -17.82 -27.33
CA ARG A 331 28.39 -18.43 -27.83
C ARG A 331 27.90 -19.58 -26.95
N PHE A 332 28.81 -20.44 -26.52
CA PHE A 332 28.48 -21.55 -25.63
C PHE A 332 27.95 -21.05 -24.29
N LEU A 333 28.57 -20.03 -23.68
CA LEU A 333 28.07 -19.47 -22.42
C LEU A 333 26.74 -18.74 -22.57
N VAL A 334 26.53 -18.03 -23.68
CA VAL A 334 25.24 -17.39 -23.96
C VAL A 334 24.12 -18.42 -24.08
N LEU A 335 24.39 -19.62 -24.60
CA LEU A 335 23.42 -20.74 -24.61
C LEU A 335 22.95 -21.13 -23.20
N PHE A 336 23.81 -21.03 -22.18
CA PHE A 336 23.42 -21.25 -20.77
C PHE A 336 22.81 -20.01 -20.12
N PHE A 337 23.33 -18.81 -20.43
CA PHE A 337 22.85 -17.57 -19.85
C PHE A 337 21.45 -17.18 -20.33
N ILE A 338 21.03 -17.58 -21.54
CA ILE A 338 19.67 -17.29 -22.04
C ILE A 338 18.61 -17.96 -21.15
N PRO A 339 18.55 -19.30 -20.99
CA PRO A 339 17.53 -19.94 -20.14
C PRO A 339 17.62 -19.50 -18.68
N ALA A 340 18.83 -19.40 -18.13
CA ALA A 340 19.03 -18.96 -16.75
C ALA A 340 18.56 -17.51 -16.55
N GLY A 341 18.92 -16.61 -17.47
CA GLY A 341 18.52 -15.21 -17.46
C GLY A 341 17.02 -15.02 -17.54
N ILE A 342 16.35 -15.72 -18.47
CA ILE A 342 14.88 -15.70 -18.59
C ILE A 342 14.21 -16.14 -17.29
N TYR A 343 14.68 -17.24 -16.69
CA TYR A 343 14.14 -17.74 -15.42
C TYR A 343 14.27 -16.70 -14.29
N PHE A 344 15.48 -16.16 -14.08
CA PHE A 344 15.71 -15.17 -13.02
C PHE A 344 14.95 -13.86 -13.25
N PHE A 345 14.90 -13.39 -14.50
CA PHE A 345 14.18 -12.18 -14.86
C PHE A 345 12.66 -12.34 -14.66
N ALA A 346 12.08 -13.47 -15.07
CA ALA A 346 10.67 -13.77 -14.85
C ALA A 346 10.35 -13.87 -13.35
N ALA A 347 11.18 -14.58 -12.57
CA ALA A 347 10.98 -14.74 -11.13
C ALA A 347 11.03 -13.41 -10.37
N GLU A 348 12.00 -12.54 -10.68
CA GLU A 348 12.11 -11.23 -10.03
C GLU A 348 10.99 -10.27 -10.48
N THR A 349 10.52 -10.38 -11.73
CA THR A 349 9.35 -9.62 -12.21
C THR A 349 8.07 -10.04 -11.48
N ALA A 350 7.85 -11.34 -11.28
CA ALA A 350 6.71 -11.86 -10.52
C ALA A 350 6.71 -11.36 -9.06
N ASN A 351 7.89 -11.34 -8.42
CA ASN A 351 8.04 -10.78 -7.07
C ASN A 351 7.69 -9.29 -7.01
N LEU A 352 8.05 -8.52 -8.05
CA LEU A 352 7.72 -7.10 -8.13
C LEU A 352 6.21 -6.88 -8.27
N VAL A 353 5.54 -7.68 -9.11
CA VAL A 353 4.07 -7.65 -9.27
C VAL A 353 3.39 -7.99 -7.95
N ALA A 354 3.83 -9.03 -7.25
CA ALA A 354 3.27 -9.42 -5.96
C ALA A 354 3.36 -8.30 -4.90
N ILE A 355 4.52 -7.63 -4.79
CA ILE A 355 4.71 -6.49 -3.87
C ILE A 355 3.83 -5.29 -4.28
N PHE A 356 3.64 -5.08 -5.59
CA PHE A 356 2.75 -4.03 -6.10
C PHE A 356 1.28 -4.32 -5.78
N GLU A 357 0.83 -5.57 -5.92
CA GLU A 357 -0.51 -6.00 -5.56
C GLU A 357 -0.78 -5.89 -4.07
N ASP A 358 0.15 -6.31 -3.21
CA ASP A 358 0.06 -6.15 -1.75
C ASP A 358 -0.16 -4.68 -1.35
N ARG A 359 0.44 -3.75 -2.09
CA ARG A 359 0.24 -2.31 -1.87
C ARG A 359 -1.16 -1.87 -2.26
N ARG A 360 -1.70 -2.37 -3.36
CA ARG A 360 -3.07 -2.08 -3.83
C ARG A 360 -4.12 -2.62 -2.86
N LEU A 361 -3.84 -3.76 -2.25
CA LEU A 361 -4.66 -4.42 -1.23
C LEU A 361 -4.50 -3.80 0.17
N GLY A 362 -3.97 -2.58 0.32
CA GLY A 362 -4.00 -1.87 1.60
C GLY A 362 -3.14 -2.48 2.72
N ARG A 363 -2.21 -3.41 2.43
CA ARG A 363 -1.30 -4.01 3.43
C ARG A 363 -0.20 -3.06 3.90
N ARG A 364 -0.31 -1.76 3.55
CA ARG A 364 0.60 -0.69 3.95
C ARG A 364 0.41 -0.27 5.41
N ARG A 365 1.35 0.54 5.89
CA ARG A 365 1.23 1.32 7.13
C ARG A 365 0.73 2.72 6.80
N TYR A 366 -0.22 3.25 7.58
CA TYR A 366 -0.60 4.65 7.47
C TYR A 366 0.54 5.55 8.00
N ALA A 367 0.95 6.50 7.17
CA ALA A 367 2.01 7.45 7.48
C ALA A 367 1.37 8.74 7.97
N LEU A 368 1.40 8.93 9.30
CA LEU A 368 0.91 10.14 9.94
C LEU A 368 1.66 11.36 9.40
N LYS A 369 0.94 12.29 8.75
CA LYS A 369 1.51 13.57 8.32
C LYS A 369 1.54 14.52 9.53
N ARG A 370 2.55 15.39 9.59
CA ARG A 370 2.71 16.32 10.72
C ARG A 370 1.56 17.33 10.72
N HIS A 371 0.93 17.51 11.88
CA HIS A 371 -0.15 18.49 12.12
C HIS A 371 -1.46 18.26 11.34
N THR A 372 -1.70 17.06 10.81
CA THR A 372 -2.98 16.67 10.21
C THR A 372 -3.69 15.67 11.12
N PRO A 373 -4.88 16.00 11.65
CA PRO A 373 -5.70 15.02 12.37
C PRO A 373 -6.22 13.96 11.40
N HIS A 374 -6.35 12.72 11.88
CA HIS A 374 -6.95 11.62 11.12
C HIS A 374 -8.04 10.93 11.93
N VAL A 375 -9.01 10.40 11.19
CA VAL A 375 -10.14 9.63 11.68
C VAL A 375 -9.99 8.19 11.16
N VAL A 376 -10.34 7.22 11.99
CA VAL A 376 -10.31 5.81 11.61
C VAL A 376 -11.73 5.27 11.48
N LEU A 377 -12.07 4.71 10.32
CA LEU A 377 -13.27 3.93 10.10
C LEU A 377 -12.91 2.44 10.17
N THR A 378 -13.54 1.70 11.06
CA THR A 378 -13.27 0.28 11.30
C THR A 378 -14.56 -0.52 11.50
N GLY A 379 -14.45 -1.84 11.58
CA GLY A 379 -15.58 -2.76 11.63
C GLY A 379 -15.57 -3.71 10.44
N ASN A 380 -16.76 -4.04 9.94
CA ASN A 380 -16.95 -4.81 8.72
C ASN A 380 -17.98 -4.12 7.82
N PRO A 381 -17.81 -2.83 7.47
CA PRO A 381 -18.77 -2.14 6.62
C PRO A 381 -18.77 -2.74 5.21
N ALA A 382 -19.94 -2.87 4.61
CA ALA A 382 -20.04 -3.13 3.18
C ALA A 382 -19.50 -1.94 2.36
N ALA A 383 -19.08 -2.18 1.11
CA ALA A 383 -18.55 -1.12 0.25
C ALA A 383 -19.50 0.08 0.14
N VAL A 384 -20.81 -0.18 -0.06
CA VAL A 384 -21.85 0.85 -0.13
C VAL A 384 -21.88 1.72 1.14
N GLN A 385 -21.75 1.12 2.33
CA GLN A 385 -21.72 1.88 3.58
C GLN A 385 -20.49 2.79 3.68
N VAL A 386 -19.35 2.37 3.13
CA VAL A 386 -18.15 3.22 3.07
C VAL A 386 -18.32 4.36 2.08
N LEU A 387 -18.97 4.11 0.94
CA LEU A 387 -19.29 5.16 -0.04
C LEU A 387 -20.22 6.22 0.57
N ASP A 388 -21.28 5.80 1.26
CA ASP A 388 -22.21 6.69 1.97
C ASP A 388 -21.47 7.52 3.02
N PHE A 389 -20.59 6.88 3.80
CA PHE A 389 -19.76 7.56 4.79
C PHE A 389 -18.81 8.57 4.12
N LEU A 390 -18.16 8.21 3.01
CA LEU A 390 -17.25 9.11 2.29
C LEU A 390 -17.97 10.33 1.73
N ARG A 391 -19.17 10.12 1.16
CA ARG A 391 -20.02 11.18 0.63
C ARG A 391 -20.37 12.20 1.71
N GLU A 392 -20.81 11.73 2.87
CA GLU A 392 -21.22 12.58 3.98
C GLU A 392 -20.01 13.25 4.67
N PHE A 393 -18.94 12.49 4.91
CA PHE A 393 -17.77 12.95 5.65
C PHE A 393 -16.96 14.00 4.88
N PHE A 394 -16.89 13.90 3.56
CA PHE A 394 -16.19 14.86 2.70
C PHE A 394 -17.13 15.84 1.97
N HIS A 395 -18.37 15.98 2.44
CA HIS A 395 -19.32 16.93 1.85
C HIS A 395 -18.74 18.38 1.91
N PRO A 396 -18.93 19.21 0.86
CA PRO A 396 -18.40 20.57 0.82
C PRO A 396 -18.79 21.45 2.02
N ASP A 397 -20.02 21.29 2.52
CA ASP A 397 -20.53 22.05 3.68
C ASP A 397 -19.77 21.73 4.98
N HIS A 398 -19.20 20.52 5.07
CA HIS A 398 -18.40 20.08 6.22
C HIS A 398 -16.92 20.50 6.11
N ASP A 399 -16.31 20.55 4.92
CA ASP A 399 -14.87 20.85 4.73
C ASP A 399 -14.52 22.29 5.18
N HIS A 400 -15.45 23.23 5.07
CA HIS A 400 -15.29 24.61 5.55
C HIS A 400 -15.19 24.71 7.08
N HIS A 401 -15.92 23.88 7.83
CA HIS A 401 -15.90 23.85 9.29
C HIS A 401 -14.63 23.23 9.86
N LEU A 402 -14.15 22.17 9.21
CA LEU A 402 -12.97 21.44 9.64
C LEU A 402 -11.70 22.27 9.43
N SER A 403 -11.68 23.08 8.36
CA SER A 403 -10.59 23.99 8.02
C SER A 403 -10.56 25.30 8.83
N SER A 404 -11.71 25.76 9.36
CA SER A 404 -11.82 27.02 10.13
C SER A 404 -11.74 26.87 11.65
N SER A 405 -11.50 25.65 12.17
CA SER A 405 -11.60 25.27 13.59
C SER A 405 -10.58 25.89 14.56
N HIS A 406 -9.76 26.86 14.13
CA HIS A 406 -8.92 27.66 15.02
C HIS A 406 -9.07 29.16 14.75
N PRO A 407 -9.19 30.00 15.80
CA PRO A 407 -9.37 31.43 15.63
C PRO A 407 -8.18 32.05 14.88
N PRO A 408 -8.40 33.05 14.01
CA PRO A 408 -7.31 33.83 13.44
C PRO A 408 -6.54 34.51 14.59
N PRO A 409 -5.20 34.62 14.52
CA PRO A 409 -4.36 35.17 15.58
C PRO A 409 -4.45 36.72 15.70
N SER A 410 -5.65 37.30 15.65
CA SER A 410 -5.87 38.76 15.65
C SER A 410 -6.75 39.29 16.79
N SER A 411 -7.17 38.47 17.76
CA SER A 411 -7.90 38.95 18.94
C SER A 411 -7.06 38.99 20.22
N ALA A 412 -5.81 39.48 20.12
CA ALA A 412 -5.04 39.88 21.30
C ALA A 412 -5.42 41.32 21.69
N PRO A 413 -5.49 41.65 22.99
CA PRO A 413 -5.70 43.04 23.44
C PRO A 413 -4.62 43.96 22.85
N PRO A 414 -4.94 45.22 22.54
CA PRO A 414 -3.97 46.14 21.94
C PRO A 414 -2.83 46.40 22.95
N GLY A 415 -1.62 45.92 22.66
CA GLY A 415 -0.48 46.20 23.54
C GLY A 415 0.82 45.41 23.37
N ILE A 416 0.97 44.45 22.44
CA ILE A 416 2.24 43.71 22.28
C ILE A 416 2.63 43.59 20.79
N PRO A 417 3.87 43.94 20.38
CA PRO A 417 4.29 43.88 18.97
C PRO A 417 4.40 42.42 18.49
N SER A 418 3.66 42.07 17.44
CA SER A 418 3.65 40.73 16.84
C SER A 418 4.82 40.53 15.85
N GLY A 419 5.83 39.76 16.25
CA GLY A 419 6.97 39.36 15.40
C GLY A 419 6.76 38.07 14.60
N ALA A 420 5.63 37.89 13.91
CA ALA A 420 5.42 36.72 13.03
C ALA A 420 5.51 37.13 11.56
N THR A 421 6.46 36.55 10.83
CA THR A 421 6.73 36.90 9.42
C THR A 421 5.61 36.42 8.48
N ARG A 422 5.37 37.16 7.39
CA ARG A 422 4.34 36.88 6.35
C ARG A 422 4.39 35.44 5.81
N ARG A 423 5.57 34.80 5.80
CA ARG A 423 5.76 33.39 5.44
C ARG A 423 5.13 32.40 6.43
N GLN A 424 5.13 32.68 7.74
CA GLN A 424 4.50 31.82 8.75
C GLN A 424 2.97 31.89 8.69
N ARG A 425 2.41 33.05 8.36
CA ARG A 425 0.96 33.20 8.12
C ARG A 425 0.50 32.44 6.87
N HIS A 426 1.28 32.45 5.78
CA HIS A 426 0.99 31.65 4.59
C HIS A 426 1.19 30.14 4.80
N ALA A 427 2.07 29.72 5.72
CA ALA A 427 2.23 28.30 6.08
C ALA A 427 1.10 27.78 6.97
N ALA A 428 0.57 28.61 7.89
CA ALA A 428 -0.57 28.26 8.73
C ALA A 428 -1.91 28.24 7.96
N ALA A 429 -2.02 29.01 6.88
CA ALA A 429 -3.18 29.06 6.00
C ALA A 429 -3.22 27.93 4.95
N ARG A 430 -2.15 27.13 4.78
CA ARG A 430 -2.18 25.90 3.97
C ARG A 430 -2.89 24.79 4.74
N THR A 431 -4.22 24.84 4.69
CA THR A 431 -5.12 23.67 4.58
C THR A 431 -4.83 22.50 5.54
N ARG A 432 -5.35 22.60 6.77
CA ARG A 432 -5.47 21.45 7.70
C ARG A 432 -6.68 20.60 7.30
N HIS A 433 -6.57 19.80 6.24
CA HIS A 433 -7.61 18.82 5.91
C HIS A 433 -7.50 17.59 6.83
N MET A 434 -8.65 17.02 7.23
CA MET A 434 -8.70 15.74 7.92
C MET A 434 -8.49 14.57 6.95
N GLU A 435 -7.78 13.55 7.41
CA GLU A 435 -7.58 12.31 6.66
C GLU A 435 -8.45 11.18 7.23
N LEU A 436 -8.94 10.31 6.34
CA LEU A 436 -9.72 9.13 6.72
C LEU A 436 -8.90 7.87 6.46
N VAL A 437 -8.75 7.04 7.49
CA VAL A 437 -8.13 5.73 7.42
C VAL A 437 -9.22 4.67 7.57
N VAL A 438 -9.42 3.86 6.54
CA VAL A 438 -10.43 2.78 6.54
C VAL A 438 -9.71 1.47 6.82
N LEU A 439 -9.94 0.86 7.99
CA LEU A 439 -9.36 -0.41 8.43
C LEU A 439 -10.45 -1.50 8.42
N VAL A 440 -10.38 -2.41 7.45
CA VAL A 440 -11.39 -3.47 7.27
C VAL A 440 -10.74 -4.85 7.26
N GLU A 441 -11.40 -5.79 7.93
CA GLU A 441 -10.98 -7.17 8.00
C GLU A 441 -11.62 -8.00 6.89
N PHE A 442 -10.79 -8.67 6.08
CA PHE A 442 -11.22 -9.67 5.11
C PHE A 442 -10.74 -11.03 5.60
N HIS A 443 -11.66 -11.92 5.97
CA HIS A 443 -11.39 -13.24 6.57
C HIS A 443 -10.74 -14.23 5.57
N GLY A 444 -9.59 -13.89 4.99
CA GLY A 444 -8.87 -14.70 4.00
C GLY A 444 -9.50 -14.77 2.61
N HIS A 445 -10.61 -14.06 2.35
CA HIS A 445 -11.29 -14.03 1.06
C HIS A 445 -10.67 -12.94 0.16
N ALA A 446 -9.60 -13.31 -0.56
CA ALA A 446 -8.86 -12.37 -1.42
C ALA A 446 -9.73 -11.71 -2.50
N ASP A 447 -10.70 -12.44 -3.05
CA ASP A 447 -11.63 -11.91 -4.07
C ASP A 447 -12.56 -10.82 -3.50
N ALA A 448 -13.04 -11.02 -2.27
CA ALA A 448 -13.89 -10.05 -1.58
C ALA A 448 -13.11 -8.76 -1.23
N GLU A 449 -11.85 -8.91 -0.79
CA GLU A 449 -10.93 -7.79 -0.55
C GLU A 449 -10.70 -6.99 -1.85
N ALA A 450 -10.37 -7.68 -2.95
CA ALA A 450 -10.13 -7.03 -4.24
C ALA A 450 -11.40 -6.35 -4.80
N ALA A 451 -12.58 -6.95 -4.64
CA ALA A 451 -13.85 -6.37 -5.05
C ALA A 451 -14.17 -5.11 -4.24
N PHE A 452 -14.02 -5.16 -2.91
CA PHE A 452 -14.23 -4.01 -2.03
C PHE A 452 -13.28 -2.86 -2.39
N HIS A 453 -11.99 -3.14 -2.51
CA HIS A 453 -10.98 -2.13 -2.87
C HIS A 453 -11.26 -1.51 -4.23
N ARG A 454 -11.69 -2.31 -5.21
CA ARG A 454 -12.02 -1.82 -6.56
C ARG A 454 -13.16 -0.81 -6.52
N VAL A 455 -14.25 -1.12 -5.80
CA VAL A 455 -15.42 -0.24 -5.70
C VAL A 455 -15.06 1.07 -5.00
N VAL A 456 -14.36 1.00 -3.86
CA VAL A 456 -14.03 2.21 -3.09
C VAL A 456 -12.98 3.07 -3.80
N LEU A 457 -11.95 2.46 -4.40
CA LEU A 457 -10.95 3.21 -5.17
C LEU A 457 -11.55 3.85 -6.43
N ALA A 458 -12.43 3.15 -7.15
CA ALA A 458 -13.12 3.73 -8.31
C ALA A 458 -13.95 4.96 -7.93
N TYR A 459 -14.60 4.94 -6.76
CA TYR A 459 -15.32 6.10 -6.25
C TYR A 459 -14.40 7.25 -5.86
N ILE A 460 -13.25 6.96 -5.24
CA ILE A 460 -12.24 7.97 -4.91
C ILE A 460 -11.69 8.60 -6.20
N ASP A 461 -11.37 7.77 -7.21
CA ASP A 461 -10.85 8.21 -8.51
C ASP A 461 -11.84 9.11 -9.27
N ALA A 462 -13.14 8.89 -9.08
CA ALA A 462 -14.21 9.73 -9.62
C ALA A 462 -14.33 11.11 -8.93
N HIS A 463 -13.74 11.28 -7.74
CA HIS A 463 -13.88 12.48 -6.91
C HIS A 463 -12.51 13.04 -6.50
N PRO A 464 -11.91 13.93 -7.31
CA PRO A 464 -10.53 14.40 -7.12
C PRO A 464 -10.26 15.06 -5.76
N HIS A 465 -11.26 15.63 -5.10
CA HIS A 465 -11.12 16.28 -3.79
C HIS A 465 -10.81 15.30 -2.64
N MET A 466 -11.05 14.00 -2.84
CA MET A 466 -10.72 12.93 -1.88
C MET A 466 -9.33 12.32 -2.10
N HIS A 467 -8.66 12.64 -3.22
CA HIS A 467 -7.35 12.09 -3.54
C HIS A 467 -6.31 12.41 -2.47
N GLY A 468 -5.66 11.38 -1.93
CA GLY A 468 -4.64 11.52 -0.90
C GLY A 468 -5.16 11.88 0.51
N LYS A 469 -6.49 12.01 0.68
CA LYS A 469 -7.16 12.15 1.98
C LYS A 469 -7.63 10.81 2.55
N VAL A 470 -7.95 9.83 1.70
CA VAL A 470 -8.44 8.50 2.09
C VAL A 470 -7.34 7.44 1.99
N THR A 471 -7.17 6.65 3.04
CA THR A 471 -6.23 5.52 3.09
C THR A 471 -6.96 4.24 3.45
N LEU A 472 -7.07 3.31 2.49
CA LEU A 472 -7.55 1.95 2.74
C LEU A 472 -6.45 1.07 3.33
N LEU A 473 -6.77 0.35 4.41
CA LEU A 473 -5.94 -0.63 5.10
C LEU A 473 -6.71 -1.94 5.29
N SER A 474 -6.10 -3.05 4.87
CA SER A 474 -6.63 -4.38 5.17
C SER A 474 -6.01 -4.92 6.44
N GLY A 475 -6.84 -5.31 7.41
CA GLY A 475 -6.39 -5.83 8.70
C GLY A 475 -7.52 -5.89 9.72
N SER A 476 -7.32 -6.69 10.77
CA SER A 476 -8.30 -6.84 11.84
C SER A 476 -8.12 -5.79 12.93
N PRO A 477 -9.19 -5.10 13.39
CA PRO A 477 -9.10 -4.26 14.58
C PRO A 477 -8.89 -5.05 15.88
N LEU A 478 -8.98 -6.39 15.84
CA LEU A 478 -8.62 -7.25 16.97
C LEU A 478 -7.10 -7.47 17.09
N SER A 479 -6.34 -7.10 16.05
CA SER A 479 -4.90 -7.33 15.93
C SER A 479 -4.10 -6.07 16.26
N ASP A 480 -3.30 -6.11 17.34
CA ASP A 480 -2.44 -4.99 17.75
C ASP A 480 -1.50 -4.46 16.64
N PRO A 481 -0.84 -5.32 15.81
CA PRO A 481 -0.07 -4.86 14.65
C PRO A 481 -0.88 -3.99 13.67
N ASP A 482 -2.14 -4.33 13.44
CA ASP A 482 -3.01 -3.62 12.49
C ASP A 482 -3.51 -2.30 13.08
N LEU A 483 -3.80 -2.27 14.38
CA LEU A 483 -4.06 -1.02 15.12
C LEU A 483 -2.86 -0.06 15.06
N CYS A 484 -1.64 -0.60 15.19
CA CYS A 484 -0.39 0.16 15.06
C CYS A 484 -0.10 0.61 13.63
N ARG A 485 -0.58 -0.13 12.62
CA ARG A 485 -0.52 0.25 11.20
C ARG A 485 -1.49 1.41 10.91
N ALA A 486 -2.67 1.39 11.50
CA ALA A 486 -3.69 2.43 11.37
C ALA A 486 -3.43 3.68 12.22
N LYS A 487 -2.43 3.65 13.10
CA LYS A 487 -2.09 4.76 14.03
C LYS A 487 -3.28 5.18 14.91
N ILE A 488 -4.01 4.18 15.43
CA ILE A 488 -5.21 4.41 16.24
C ILE A 488 -4.94 5.21 17.52
N ARG A 489 -3.74 5.08 18.10
CA ARG A 489 -3.32 5.87 19.28
C ARG A 489 -3.34 7.38 19.05
N ASP A 490 -3.09 7.81 17.82
CA ASP A 490 -3.00 9.22 17.44
C ASP A 490 -4.29 9.72 16.77
N ALA A 491 -5.31 8.85 16.62
CA ALA A 491 -6.54 9.17 15.90
C ALA A 491 -7.42 10.13 16.70
N THR A 492 -8.06 11.08 16.02
CA THR A 492 -9.01 12.02 16.65
C THR A 492 -10.33 11.35 16.98
N ALA A 493 -10.81 10.49 16.07
CA ALA A 493 -12.03 9.71 16.27
C ALA A 493 -11.92 8.33 15.61
N VAL A 494 -12.67 7.36 16.13
CA VAL A 494 -12.81 6.01 15.59
C VAL A 494 -14.29 5.66 15.42
N PHE A 495 -14.68 5.29 14.21
CA PHE A 495 -16.04 4.86 13.86
C PHE A 495 -16.09 3.35 13.70
N PHE A 496 -17.04 2.68 14.34
CA PHE A 496 -17.27 1.24 14.26
C PHE A 496 -18.56 0.94 13.51
N LEU A 497 -18.44 0.51 12.25
CA LEU A 497 -19.58 0.16 11.41
C LEU A 497 -19.71 -1.36 11.23
N PRO A 498 -20.85 -1.97 11.61
CA PRO A 498 -21.14 -3.35 11.28
C PRO A 498 -21.57 -3.48 9.82
N ASN A 499 -21.51 -4.70 9.27
CA ASN A 499 -22.13 -5.01 8.00
C ASN A 499 -23.66 -5.04 8.16
N LYS A 500 -24.36 -4.04 7.64
CA LYS A 500 -25.84 -3.97 7.72
C LYS A 500 -26.53 -5.09 6.93
N TYR A 501 -25.83 -5.69 5.97
CA TYR A 501 -26.34 -6.72 5.06
C TYR A 501 -25.91 -8.14 5.48
N ALA A 502 -25.30 -8.30 6.65
CA ALA A 502 -24.91 -9.61 7.16
C ALA A 502 -26.12 -10.53 7.37
N LYS A 503 -25.98 -11.82 7.03
CA LYS A 503 -27.03 -12.84 7.23
C LYS A 503 -27.41 -12.99 8.70
N LEU A 504 -26.43 -12.86 9.60
CA LEU A 504 -26.59 -13.04 11.04
C LEU A 504 -26.23 -11.72 11.76
N ALA A 505 -27.18 -10.80 11.82
CA ALA A 505 -26.99 -9.48 12.42
C ALA A 505 -26.50 -9.53 13.88
N ASN A 506 -26.96 -10.51 14.67
CA ASN A 506 -26.52 -10.67 16.06
C ASN A 506 -25.05 -11.05 16.19
N GLU A 507 -24.54 -11.91 15.30
CA GLU A 507 -23.12 -12.29 15.29
C GLU A 507 -22.25 -11.11 14.87
N GLU A 508 -22.69 -10.35 13.87
CA GLU A 508 -21.99 -9.15 13.42
C GLU A 508 -21.99 -8.04 14.49
N ASP A 509 -23.10 -7.83 15.20
CA ASP A 509 -23.15 -6.91 16.35
C ASP A 509 -22.21 -7.35 17.47
N ALA A 510 -22.22 -8.65 17.83
CA ALA A 510 -21.32 -9.20 18.84
C ALA A 510 -19.84 -9.04 18.44
N ALA A 511 -19.52 -9.30 17.17
CA ALA A 511 -18.19 -9.04 16.63
C ALA A 511 -17.85 -7.54 16.73
N ASN A 512 -18.77 -6.64 16.39
CA ASN A 512 -18.54 -5.20 16.49
C ASN A 512 -18.27 -4.74 17.94
N VAL A 513 -18.98 -5.30 18.93
CA VAL A 513 -18.71 -5.07 20.36
C VAL A 513 -17.29 -5.49 20.73
N LEU A 514 -16.82 -6.64 20.23
CA LEU A 514 -15.44 -7.09 20.47
C LEU A 514 -14.40 -6.17 19.82
N ARG A 515 -14.68 -5.65 18.61
CA ARG A 515 -13.81 -4.68 17.92
C ARG A 515 -13.70 -3.36 18.72
N VAL A 516 -14.82 -2.89 19.26
CA VAL A 516 -14.84 -1.73 20.17
C VAL A 516 -13.95 -2.00 21.38
N LEU A 517 -14.14 -3.13 22.07
CA LEU A 517 -13.36 -3.49 23.25
C LEU A 517 -11.85 -3.58 22.96
N ALA A 518 -11.47 -4.13 21.81
CA ALA A 518 -10.07 -4.21 21.39
C ALA A 518 -9.45 -2.81 21.23
N VAL A 519 -10.16 -1.90 20.56
CA VAL A 519 -9.68 -0.53 20.35
C VAL A 519 -9.70 0.31 21.63
N THR A 520 -10.70 0.16 22.50
CA THR A 520 -10.79 0.91 23.77
C THR A 520 -9.56 0.70 24.66
N ASN A 521 -8.90 -0.46 24.56
CA ASN A 521 -7.70 -0.77 25.33
C ASN A 521 -6.44 -0.07 24.80
N VAL A 522 -6.46 0.41 23.55
CA VAL A 522 -5.27 0.94 22.84
C VAL A 522 -5.39 2.43 22.55
N VAL A 523 -6.60 2.94 22.32
CA VAL A 523 -6.87 4.32 21.90
C VAL A 523 -6.47 5.34 22.98
N ALA A 524 -6.10 6.56 22.58
CA ALA A 524 -5.84 7.64 23.53
C ALA A 524 -7.12 8.12 24.21
N ASP A 525 -7.01 8.61 25.44
CA ASP A 525 -8.15 9.09 26.23
C ASP A 525 -8.88 10.29 25.61
N ALA A 526 -8.20 11.05 24.74
CA ALA A 526 -8.75 12.20 24.04
C ALA A 526 -9.52 11.84 22.76
N SER A 527 -9.45 10.58 22.29
CA SER A 527 -10.09 10.16 21.06
C SER A 527 -11.57 9.84 21.27
N HIS A 528 -12.41 10.23 20.33
CA HIS A 528 -13.85 9.94 20.37
C HIS A 528 -14.16 8.61 19.69
N LEU A 529 -14.96 7.77 20.34
CA LEU A 529 -15.42 6.49 19.78
C LEU A 529 -16.90 6.60 19.42
N PHE A 530 -17.24 6.25 18.19
CA PHE A 530 -18.60 6.22 17.66
C PHE A 530 -18.91 4.83 17.16
N ALA A 531 -20.00 4.22 17.59
CA ALA A 531 -20.28 2.83 17.26
C ALA A 531 -21.74 2.62 16.89
N MET A 532 -21.93 1.76 15.89
CA MET A 532 -23.26 1.40 15.39
C MET A 532 -23.59 -0.06 15.72
N VAL A 533 -24.85 -0.32 16.08
CA VAL A 533 -25.43 -1.66 16.17
C VAL A 533 -26.63 -1.77 15.26
N VAL A 534 -26.87 -2.96 14.75
CA VAL A 534 -28.06 -3.25 13.96
C VAL A 534 -29.23 -3.54 14.90
N ASN A 535 -29.08 -4.50 15.81
CA ASN A 535 -30.15 -4.94 16.71
C ASN A 535 -30.19 -4.13 18.03
N ALA A 536 -31.38 -3.65 18.38
CA ALA A 536 -31.61 -2.91 19.62
C ALA A 536 -31.38 -3.73 20.90
N GLU A 537 -31.50 -5.07 20.86
CA GLU A 537 -31.20 -5.92 22.02
C GLU A 537 -29.71 -5.83 22.42
N ASN A 538 -28.83 -5.66 21.43
CA ASN A 538 -27.38 -5.59 21.61
C ASN A 538 -26.90 -4.17 21.99
N HIS A 539 -27.76 -3.16 21.90
CA HIS A 539 -27.43 -1.78 22.25
C HIS A 539 -26.87 -1.66 23.68
N LYS A 540 -27.48 -2.36 24.64
CA LYS A 540 -27.02 -2.37 26.05
C LYS A 540 -25.62 -2.97 26.24
N LEU A 541 -25.23 -3.94 25.40
CA LEU A 541 -23.90 -4.53 25.45
C LEU A 541 -22.85 -3.50 25.03
N LEU A 542 -23.18 -2.67 24.05
CA LEU A 542 -22.30 -1.63 23.55
C LEU A 542 -22.21 -0.44 24.52
N GLU A 543 -23.31 -0.05 25.15
CA GLU A 543 -23.32 0.93 26.25
C GLU A 543 -22.42 0.47 27.41
N ALA A 544 -22.43 -0.83 27.72
CA ALA A 544 -21.57 -1.41 28.76
C ALA A 544 -20.06 -1.35 28.43
N THR A 545 -19.67 -1.07 27.18
CA THR A 545 -18.25 -0.87 26.80
C THR A 545 -17.69 0.49 27.26
N GLY A 546 -18.54 1.39 27.74
CA GLY A 546 -18.14 2.72 28.22
C GLY A 546 -18.14 3.81 27.15
N ILE A 547 -18.65 3.52 25.95
CA ILE A 547 -19.00 4.55 24.96
C ILE A 547 -20.23 5.32 25.48
N PRO A 548 -20.21 6.67 25.45
CA PRO A 548 -21.37 7.46 25.84
C PRO A 548 -22.57 7.18 24.92
N ALA A 549 -23.78 7.18 25.48
CA ALA A 549 -25.01 6.88 24.74
C ALA A 549 -25.18 7.77 23.49
N ASP A 550 -24.75 9.04 23.55
CA ASP A 550 -24.82 9.99 22.44
C ASP A 550 -23.97 9.60 21.22
N HIS A 551 -23.00 8.70 21.39
CA HIS A 551 -22.13 8.21 20.32
C HIS A 551 -22.55 6.83 19.80
N LEU A 552 -23.66 6.29 20.31
CA LEU A 552 -24.19 4.99 19.95
C LEU A 552 -25.38 5.15 19.02
N VAL A 553 -25.31 4.47 17.88
CA VAL A 553 -26.39 4.50 16.88
C VAL A 553 -26.97 3.11 16.73
N CYS A 554 -28.25 2.95 17.07
CA CYS A 554 -28.99 1.71 16.86
C CYS A 554 -29.85 1.81 15.59
N SER A 555 -29.52 1.00 14.58
CA SER A 555 -30.21 1.02 13.29
C SER A 555 -31.68 0.64 13.41
N ASP A 556 -31.99 -0.46 14.11
CA ASP A 556 -33.36 -0.95 14.24
C ASP A 556 -34.25 0.02 15.03
N GLU A 557 -33.70 0.69 16.04
CA GLU A 557 -34.45 1.67 16.85
C GLU A 557 -34.84 2.91 16.04
N ILE A 558 -33.88 3.51 15.33
CA ILE A 558 -34.13 4.69 14.50
C ILE A 558 -35.09 4.33 13.35
N LYS A 559 -34.82 3.23 12.64
CA LYS A 559 -35.61 2.81 11.49
C LYS A 559 -37.05 2.50 11.90
N LEU A 560 -37.25 1.55 12.81
CA LEU A 560 -38.60 1.13 13.20
C LEU A 560 -39.34 2.25 13.94
N GLY A 561 -38.63 3.08 14.70
CA GLY A 561 -39.21 4.22 15.40
C GLY A 561 -39.74 5.29 14.44
N LEU A 562 -38.92 5.72 13.47
CA LEU A 562 -39.34 6.68 12.44
C LEU A 562 -40.49 6.15 11.59
N MET A 563 -40.52 4.85 11.30
CA MET A 563 -41.62 4.23 10.58
C MET A 563 -42.92 4.20 11.37
N GLY A 564 -42.84 3.93 12.67
CA GLY A 564 -43.97 4.05 13.59
C GLY A 564 -44.55 5.46 13.56
N LEU A 565 -43.70 6.46 13.76
CA LEU A 565 -44.12 7.86 13.73
C LEU A 565 -44.65 8.29 12.36
N SER A 566 -44.10 7.75 11.26
CA SER A 566 -44.56 8.04 9.90
C SER A 566 -46.00 7.56 9.64
N CYS A 567 -46.48 6.56 10.38
CA CYS A 567 -47.89 6.15 10.32
C CYS A 567 -48.84 7.21 10.90
N ARG A 568 -48.34 8.09 11.79
CA ARG A 568 -49.10 9.22 12.33
C ARG A 568 -48.85 10.51 11.55
N CYS A 569 -47.60 10.76 11.17
CA CYS A 569 -47.19 11.95 10.41
C CYS A 569 -46.60 11.53 9.07
N ARG A 570 -47.38 11.69 7.99
CA ARG A 570 -46.96 11.25 6.65
C ARG A 570 -45.72 12.02 6.18
N GLY A 571 -44.74 11.31 5.63
CA GLY A 571 -43.50 11.90 5.14
C GLY A 571 -42.47 12.26 6.20
N LEU A 572 -42.73 12.02 7.49
CA LEU A 572 -41.79 12.33 8.57
C LEU A 572 -40.44 11.61 8.41
N SER A 573 -40.44 10.34 7.97
CA SER A 573 -39.19 9.61 7.71
C SER A 573 -38.31 10.32 6.67
N THR A 574 -38.92 10.83 5.60
CA THR A 574 -38.21 11.55 4.53
C THR A 574 -37.71 12.90 5.02
N LEU A 575 -38.54 13.64 5.76
CA LEU A 575 -38.14 14.89 6.39
C LEU A 575 -36.91 14.69 7.30
N MET A 576 -36.96 13.69 8.18
CA MET A 576 -35.86 13.39 9.09
C MET A 576 -34.61 12.90 8.35
N ALA A 577 -34.76 12.09 7.29
CA ALA A 577 -33.63 11.62 6.49
C ALA A 577 -32.92 12.78 5.78
N ASN A 578 -33.69 13.72 5.21
CA ASN A 578 -33.14 14.90 4.55
C ASN A 578 -32.48 15.87 5.54
N LEU A 579 -33.00 16.01 6.76
CA LEU A 579 -32.41 16.86 7.79
C LEU A 579 -31.11 16.31 8.40
N ILE A 580 -30.89 15.00 8.30
CA ILE A 580 -29.71 14.30 8.86
C ILE A 580 -28.60 14.15 7.82
N GLY A 581 -28.94 14.00 6.54
CA GLY A 581 -27.97 13.83 5.46
C GLY A 581 -27.75 15.13 4.69
N SER A 582 -26.54 15.29 4.15
CA SER A 582 -26.21 16.46 3.34
C SER A 582 -26.72 16.31 1.91
N PHE A 583 -27.40 17.33 1.37
CA PHE A 583 -27.87 17.35 -0.01
C PHE A 583 -26.87 18.05 -0.95
N ASP A 584 -26.43 17.35 -1.99
CA ASP A 584 -25.50 17.91 -2.98
C ASP A 584 -26.27 18.61 -4.11
N MET A 585 -26.38 19.93 -3.99
CA MET A 585 -27.06 20.77 -4.98
C MET A 585 -26.36 20.75 -6.34
N GLN A 586 -25.02 20.67 -6.38
CA GLN A 586 -24.25 20.68 -7.62
C GLN A 586 -24.48 19.39 -8.41
N ALA A 587 -24.50 18.24 -7.72
CA ALA A 587 -24.83 16.97 -8.35
C ALA A 587 -26.25 16.97 -8.94
N PHE A 588 -27.22 17.61 -8.26
CA PHE A 588 -28.57 17.74 -8.78
C PHE A 588 -28.61 18.60 -10.05
N GLU A 589 -27.97 19.78 -10.04
CA GLU A 589 -27.89 20.66 -11.21
C GLU A 589 -27.24 19.98 -12.42
N ASP A 590 -26.17 19.20 -12.20
CA ASP A 590 -25.50 18.43 -13.25
C ASP A 590 -26.40 17.35 -13.87
N VAL A 591 -27.20 16.66 -13.04
CA VAL A 591 -28.16 15.65 -13.52
C VAL A 591 -29.27 16.31 -14.34
N VAL A 592 -29.80 17.43 -13.86
CA VAL A 592 -30.81 18.21 -14.61
C VAL A 592 -30.22 18.68 -15.94
N ARG A 593 -28.97 19.16 -15.95
CA ARG A 593 -28.30 19.59 -17.18
C ARG A 593 -28.12 18.46 -18.19
N ARG A 594 -27.66 17.28 -17.75
CA ARG A 594 -27.51 16.10 -18.63
C ARG A 594 -28.83 15.63 -19.21
N ASN A 595 -29.88 15.54 -18.39
CA ASN A 595 -31.21 15.13 -18.86
C ASN A 595 -31.76 16.10 -19.92
N ASN A 596 -31.50 17.39 -19.76
CA ASN A 596 -31.90 18.41 -20.74
C ASN A 596 -31.08 18.34 -22.03
N GLU A 597 -29.79 17.98 -21.94
CA GLU A 597 -28.92 17.74 -23.10
C GLU A 597 -29.36 16.49 -23.89
N ASP A 598 -29.68 15.38 -23.21
CA ASP A 598 -30.10 14.11 -23.83
C ASP A 598 -31.51 14.17 -24.46
N ALA A 599 -32.41 14.98 -23.91
CA ALA A 599 -33.78 15.13 -24.40
C ALA A 599 -33.92 16.10 -25.59
N GLY A 600 -32.87 16.84 -25.97
CA GLY A 600 -32.95 17.89 -27.00
C GLY A 600 -33.87 19.07 -26.63
N ASN A 601 -34.43 19.07 -25.41
CA ASN A 601 -35.30 20.10 -24.88
C ASN A 601 -34.45 21.12 -24.12
N VAL A 602 -33.89 22.08 -24.85
CA VAL A 602 -33.25 23.25 -24.27
C VAL A 602 -34.35 24.13 -23.65
N GLY A 603 -34.78 23.83 -22.43
CA GLY A 603 -35.65 24.73 -21.65
C GLY A 603 -36.72 24.14 -20.76
N ASP A 604 -36.89 22.82 -20.63
CA ASP A 604 -37.87 22.31 -19.65
C ASP A 604 -37.37 22.56 -18.22
N GLN A 605 -38.02 23.51 -17.55
CA GLN A 605 -37.82 23.80 -16.14
C GLN A 605 -38.26 22.58 -15.32
N VAL A 606 -37.48 22.23 -14.31
CA VAL A 606 -37.84 21.18 -13.36
C VAL A 606 -39.22 21.51 -12.77
N PRO A 607 -40.14 20.55 -12.60
CA PRO A 607 -41.45 20.83 -12.02
C PRO A 607 -41.32 21.57 -10.68
N LEU A 608 -42.16 22.58 -10.44
CA LEU A 608 -42.14 23.43 -9.23
C LEU A 608 -42.05 22.63 -7.92
N TRP A 609 -42.77 21.51 -7.81
CA TRP A 609 -42.75 20.67 -6.61
C TRP A 609 -41.37 20.07 -6.31
N VAL A 610 -40.57 19.81 -7.35
CA VAL A 610 -39.20 19.28 -7.20
C VAL A 610 -38.27 20.39 -6.72
N GLU A 611 -38.41 21.60 -7.26
CA GLU A 611 -37.65 22.76 -6.83
C GLU A 611 -37.92 23.09 -5.34
N GLU A 612 -39.20 23.09 -4.95
CA GLU A 612 -39.61 23.24 -3.54
C GLU A 612 -39.06 22.10 -2.67
N TYR A 613 -39.12 20.85 -3.15
CA TYR A 613 -38.59 19.70 -2.43
C TYR A 613 -37.08 19.79 -2.23
N VAL A 614 -36.32 20.14 -3.28
CA VAL A 614 -34.86 20.27 -3.23
C VAL A 614 -34.45 21.40 -2.30
N THR A 615 -35.15 22.53 -2.35
CA THR A 615 -34.94 23.65 -1.41
C THR A 615 -35.18 23.23 0.04
N GLY A 616 -36.17 22.37 0.29
CA GLY A 616 -36.41 21.78 1.61
C GLY A 616 -35.36 20.73 2.01
N ALA A 617 -34.90 19.94 1.04
CA ALA A 617 -33.92 18.87 1.25
C ALA A 617 -32.50 19.39 1.51
N ALA A 618 -32.19 20.60 1.05
CA ALA A 618 -30.93 21.28 1.34
C ALA A 618 -30.82 21.85 2.76
N LYS A 619 -31.89 21.77 3.58
CA LYS A 619 -31.86 22.24 4.97
C LYS A 619 -31.33 21.17 5.90
N GLU A 620 -30.52 21.59 6.87
CA GLU A 620 -29.85 20.75 7.86
C GLU A 620 -30.12 21.25 9.29
N ILE A 621 -29.79 20.43 10.28
CA ILE A 621 -29.88 20.78 11.71
C ILE A 621 -28.54 21.33 12.19
N TYR A 622 -28.55 22.58 12.64
CA TYR A 622 -27.41 23.25 13.26
C TYR A 622 -27.64 23.49 14.75
N ALA A 623 -26.54 23.59 15.51
CA ALA A 623 -26.61 23.92 16.92
C ALA A 623 -25.62 25.03 17.29
N CYS A 624 -26.07 26.03 18.05
CA CYS A 624 -25.24 27.14 18.51
C CYS A 624 -25.73 27.71 19.86
N HIS A 625 -24.94 28.60 20.46
CA HIS A 625 -25.39 29.42 21.57
C HIS A 625 -25.84 30.77 21.03
N LEU A 626 -26.99 31.25 21.50
CA LEU A 626 -27.55 32.51 21.03
C LEU A 626 -26.75 33.72 21.52
N ASP A 627 -26.68 34.73 20.65
CA ASP A 627 -26.11 36.05 20.94
C ASP A 627 -26.79 36.72 22.16
N GLU A 628 -26.08 37.63 22.82
CA GLU A 628 -26.55 38.30 24.05
C GLU A 628 -27.90 39.02 23.87
N ARG A 629 -28.24 39.41 22.63
CA ARG A 629 -29.54 40.02 22.29
C ARG A 629 -30.75 39.16 22.62
N PHE A 630 -30.60 37.84 22.66
CA PHE A 630 -31.70 36.91 22.90
C PHE A 630 -31.79 36.42 24.36
N HIS A 631 -30.86 36.84 25.22
CA HIS A 631 -30.86 36.42 26.63
C HIS A 631 -32.01 37.11 27.38
N GLY A 632 -32.75 36.34 28.19
CA GLY A 632 -33.93 36.83 28.91
C GLY A 632 -35.22 36.86 28.08
N MET A 633 -35.17 36.57 26.78
CA MET A 633 -36.36 36.38 25.96
C MET A 633 -36.95 34.98 26.16
N THR A 634 -38.26 34.84 25.94
CA THR A 634 -38.88 33.52 25.89
C THR A 634 -38.46 32.80 24.60
N PHE A 635 -38.46 31.46 24.61
CA PHE A 635 -38.15 30.66 23.42
C PHE A 635 -39.05 31.03 22.23
N LEU A 636 -40.34 31.26 22.47
CA LEU A 636 -41.30 31.60 21.43
C LEU A 636 -41.02 32.98 20.82
N ASP A 637 -40.68 33.98 21.64
CA ASP A 637 -40.35 35.33 21.17
C ASP A 637 -39.08 35.31 20.32
N ALA A 638 -38.06 34.57 20.76
CA ALA A 638 -36.83 34.40 19.99
C ALA A 638 -37.06 33.63 18.68
N ALA A 639 -37.88 32.58 18.70
CA ALA A 639 -38.26 31.84 17.50
C ALA A 639 -38.97 32.74 16.49
N HIS A 640 -39.93 33.57 16.95
CA HIS A 640 -40.65 34.50 16.09
C HIS A 640 -39.75 35.58 15.51
N MET A 641 -38.82 36.12 16.32
CA MET A 641 -37.84 37.12 15.87
C MET A 641 -36.89 36.55 14.82
N ILE A 642 -36.28 35.39 15.08
CA ILE A 642 -35.33 34.74 14.15
C ILE A 642 -36.04 34.36 12.85
N PHE A 643 -37.26 33.82 12.93
CA PHE A 643 -38.03 33.44 11.75
C PHE A 643 -38.42 34.67 10.92
N GLY A 644 -38.81 35.77 11.57
CA GLY A 644 -39.14 37.04 10.91
C GLY A 644 -37.93 37.71 10.25
N ASP A 645 -36.82 37.83 10.98
CA ASP A 645 -35.58 38.46 10.51
C ASP A 645 -34.97 37.72 9.30
N THR A 646 -35.20 36.41 9.20
CA THR A 646 -34.68 35.56 8.13
C THR A 646 -35.67 35.29 7.00
N ASN A 647 -36.86 35.91 7.02
CA ASN A 647 -37.96 35.60 6.09
C ASN A 647 -38.25 34.09 5.99
N GLY A 648 -38.16 33.37 7.11
CA GLY A 648 -38.44 31.93 7.20
C GLY A 648 -37.33 30.99 6.74
N GLN A 649 -36.10 31.49 6.55
CA GLN A 649 -34.95 30.64 6.21
C GLN A 649 -34.46 29.82 7.42
N VAL A 650 -34.55 30.38 8.63
CA VAL A 650 -34.09 29.73 9.87
C VAL A 650 -35.28 29.41 10.78
N LEU A 651 -35.37 28.16 11.23
CA LEU A 651 -36.41 27.69 12.15
C LEU A 651 -35.79 27.18 13.45
N LEU A 652 -36.15 27.80 14.58
CA LEU A 652 -35.74 27.35 15.91
C LEU A 652 -36.56 26.12 16.32
N LEU A 653 -35.89 25.01 16.68
CA LEU A 653 -36.50 23.70 16.92
C LEU A 653 -36.51 23.32 18.40
N ALA A 654 -35.36 23.39 19.05
CA ALA A 654 -35.16 22.83 20.39
C ALA A 654 -34.11 23.61 21.19
N VAL A 655 -34.10 23.39 22.49
CA VAL A 655 -33.12 23.94 23.43
C VAL A 655 -32.52 22.84 24.28
N GLN A 656 -31.30 23.07 24.75
CA GLN A 656 -30.61 22.26 25.73
C GLN A 656 -30.03 23.21 26.77
N ASP A 657 -30.40 22.98 28.03
CA ASP A 657 -29.85 23.71 29.17
C ASP A 657 -28.62 22.96 29.70
N ASP A 658 -27.50 23.67 29.86
CA ASP A 658 -26.25 23.07 30.35
C ASP A 658 -26.27 22.88 31.88
N ASP A 659 -27.14 23.58 32.62
CA ASP A 659 -27.17 23.56 34.09
C ASP A 659 -28.14 22.51 34.69
N HIS A 660 -29.24 22.15 34.00
CA HIS A 660 -30.29 21.27 34.52
C HIS A 660 -30.59 20.10 33.56
N HIS A 661 -29.82 19.01 33.69
CA HIS A 661 -29.90 17.80 32.86
C HIS A 661 -29.65 18.06 31.36
N HIS A 662 -28.73 17.31 30.76
CA HIS A 662 -28.37 17.40 29.32
C HIS A 662 -29.51 17.04 28.34
N ASP A 663 -30.77 17.07 28.77
CA ASP A 663 -31.93 16.69 27.99
C ASP A 663 -32.29 17.78 26.97
N ILE A 664 -32.46 17.36 25.72
CA ILE A 664 -32.90 18.24 24.63
C ILE A 664 -34.42 18.36 24.70
N VAL A 665 -34.92 19.58 24.91
CA VAL A 665 -36.35 19.87 24.96
C VAL A 665 -36.78 20.50 23.64
N THR A 666 -37.69 19.81 22.94
CA THR A 666 -38.27 20.29 21.68
C THR A 666 -39.43 21.22 21.96
N ASN A 667 -39.44 22.40 21.35
CA ASN A 667 -40.47 23.44 21.50
C ASN A 667 -40.98 23.63 22.95
N PRO A 668 -40.16 24.16 23.87
CA PRO A 668 -40.54 24.33 25.27
C PRO A 668 -41.66 25.38 25.51
N GLY A 669 -42.05 26.15 24.48
CA GLY A 669 -43.12 27.14 24.55
C GLY A 669 -42.70 28.46 25.20
N HIS A 670 -43.65 29.17 25.81
CA HIS A 670 -43.45 30.52 26.37
C HIS A 670 -42.85 30.51 27.79
N THR A 671 -42.79 29.35 28.46
CA THR A 671 -42.35 29.21 29.85
C THR A 671 -40.83 29.15 29.98
N PHE A 672 -40.13 28.81 28.91
CA PHE A 672 -38.68 28.67 28.90
C PHE A 672 -38.02 29.97 28.47
N VAL A 673 -37.15 30.50 29.34
CA VAL A 673 -36.40 31.73 29.13
C VAL A 673 -34.98 31.37 28.72
N LEU A 674 -34.50 31.98 27.65
CA LEU A 674 -33.17 31.71 27.10
C LEU A 674 -32.09 32.33 27.98
N ALA A 675 -31.11 31.51 28.37
CA ALA A 675 -29.95 31.92 29.14
C ALA A 675 -28.67 31.86 28.29
N ARG A 676 -27.58 32.44 28.81
CA ARG A 676 -26.27 32.46 28.13
C ARG A 676 -25.69 31.07 27.87
N ALA A 677 -25.97 30.12 28.76
CA ALA A 677 -25.52 28.73 28.66
C ALA A 677 -26.49 27.84 27.87
N THR A 678 -27.62 28.39 27.39
CA THR A 678 -28.58 27.61 26.62
C THR A 678 -28.06 27.38 25.20
N LYS A 679 -27.91 26.12 24.84
CA LYS A 679 -27.63 25.71 23.47
C LYS A 679 -28.94 25.51 22.73
N VAL A 680 -29.04 26.04 21.52
CA VAL A 680 -30.25 25.93 20.70
C VAL A 680 -29.99 25.17 19.41
N TYR A 681 -31.02 24.50 18.93
CA TYR A 681 -31.03 23.73 17.69
C TYR A 681 -31.93 24.39 16.67
N MET A 682 -31.42 24.61 15.46
CA MET A 682 -32.09 25.32 14.37
C MET A 682 -32.04 24.50 13.08
N ILE A 683 -33.05 24.65 12.24
CA ILE A 683 -33.04 24.17 10.86
C ILE A 683 -32.71 25.33 9.94
N ALA A 684 -31.70 25.19 9.10
CA ALA A 684 -31.30 26.21 8.13
C ALA A 684 -30.60 25.57 6.92
N GLU A 685 -30.42 26.33 5.84
CA GLU A 685 -29.74 25.85 4.62
C GLU A 685 -28.22 25.83 4.76
N SER A 686 -27.64 26.76 5.53
CA SER A 686 -26.18 26.79 5.73
C SER A 686 -25.80 27.49 7.01
N VAL A 687 -24.60 27.20 7.54
CA VAL A 687 -24.07 27.88 8.73
C VAL A 687 -23.96 29.40 8.57
N LYS A 688 -23.78 29.90 7.34
CA LYS A 688 -23.72 31.35 7.08
C LYS A 688 -25.01 32.07 7.49
N THR A 689 -26.15 31.40 7.34
CA THR A 689 -27.47 31.94 7.75
C THR A 689 -27.68 31.91 9.26
N VAL A 690 -27.03 30.98 9.97
CA VAL A 690 -27.11 30.84 11.43
C VAL A 690 -26.11 31.76 12.16
N ALA A 691 -24.96 32.04 11.54
CA ALA A 691 -23.87 32.82 12.13
C ALA A 691 -24.27 34.18 12.75
N PRO A 692 -25.20 34.98 12.19
CA PRO A 692 -25.61 36.26 12.77
C PRO A 692 -26.34 36.16 14.10
N PHE A 693 -26.90 34.98 14.42
CA PHE A 693 -27.64 34.71 15.65
C PHE A 693 -26.79 34.03 16.71
N ALA A 694 -25.61 33.53 16.32
CA ALA A 694 -24.67 32.88 17.21
C ALA A 694 -23.79 33.90 17.96
N ALA A 695 -23.51 33.64 19.24
CA ALA A 695 -22.60 34.48 20.02
C ALA A 695 -21.18 34.53 19.41
N VAL A 696 -20.60 35.73 19.33
CA VAL A 696 -19.27 36.00 18.75
C VAL A 696 -18.19 35.22 19.51
N GLY A 697 -17.69 34.15 18.89
CA GLY A 697 -16.52 33.40 19.38
C GLY A 697 -16.70 31.89 19.57
N GLN A 698 -17.89 31.33 19.34
CA GLN A 698 -18.16 29.91 19.66
C GLN A 698 -18.96 29.11 18.62
N ALA A 699 -19.02 29.56 17.36
CA ALA A 699 -19.51 28.72 16.25
C ALA A 699 -18.71 27.39 16.09
N LEU A 700 -17.65 27.20 16.87
CA LEU A 700 -16.76 26.05 16.93
C LEU A 700 -16.38 25.73 18.39
N HIS A 701 -17.25 25.08 19.17
CA HIS A 701 -16.77 24.26 20.29
C HIS A 701 -17.81 23.32 20.92
N THR A 702 -17.77 22.03 20.52
CA THR A 702 -18.14 20.89 21.38
C THR A 702 -16.90 20.39 22.12
N SER A 703 -16.40 21.16 23.11
CA SER A 703 -15.16 20.82 23.84
C SER A 703 -15.24 20.97 25.35
N LYS A 704 -16.32 20.50 25.97
CA LYS A 704 -16.29 20.29 27.43
C LYS A 704 -16.65 18.86 27.80
N LEU A 705 -15.86 17.92 27.27
CA LEU A 705 -15.77 16.55 27.79
C LEU A 705 -14.49 16.32 28.62
N MET A 706 -13.80 17.38 29.07
CA MET A 706 -12.65 17.26 29.98
C MET A 706 -13.07 17.12 31.46
N GLY A 707 -14.30 17.50 31.82
CA GLY A 707 -14.87 17.31 33.16
C GLY A 707 -15.31 15.87 33.44
N LEU A 708 -15.81 15.16 32.41
CA LEU A 708 -16.27 13.77 32.51
C LEU A 708 -15.13 12.75 32.53
N LEU A 709 -13.93 13.12 32.08
CA LEU A 709 -12.74 12.25 32.13
C LEU A 709 -12.25 11.97 33.56
N LYS A 710 -12.56 12.83 34.54
CA LYS A 710 -12.31 12.51 35.97
C LYS A 710 -13.32 11.52 36.55
N VAL A 711 -14.48 11.36 35.92
CA VAL A 711 -15.58 10.50 36.39
C VAL A 711 -15.58 9.15 35.68
N ARG A 712 -15.00 9.04 34.46
CA ARG A 712 -14.90 7.78 33.69
C ARG A 712 -14.23 6.65 34.49
N ASN A 713 -13.14 6.93 35.21
CA ASN A 713 -12.47 5.91 36.04
C ASN A 713 -13.33 5.42 37.23
N HIS A 714 -14.27 6.24 37.71
CA HIS A 714 -15.21 5.85 38.75
C HIS A 714 -16.42 5.10 38.16
N LEU A 715 -16.88 5.48 36.97
CA LEU A 715 -17.96 4.81 36.24
C LEU A 715 -17.54 3.45 35.69
N VAL A 716 -16.32 3.30 35.17
CA VAL A 716 -15.76 2.01 34.72
C VAL A 716 -15.56 1.08 35.92
N LYS A 717 -15.09 1.59 37.07
CA LYS A 717 -15.04 0.80 38.33
C LYS A 717 -16.44 0.45 38.84
N ALA A 718 -17.43 1.33 38.70
CA ALA A 718 -18.82 1.07 39.06
C ALA A 718 -19.46 0.03 38.12
N ALA A 719 -19.18 0.08 36.81
CA ALA A 719 -19.63 -0.86 35.80
C ALA A 719 -18.98 -2.25 36.00
N HIS A 720 -17.69 -2.33 36.33
CA HIS A 720 -17.03 -3.58 36.71
C HIS A 720 -17.58 -4.18 38.00
N ARG A 721 -17.92 -3.35 39.01
CA ARG A 721 -18.61 -3.80 40.23
C ARG A 721 -20.04 -4.27 39.94
N ALA A 722 -20.76 -3.57 39.05
CA ALA A 722 -22.09 -3.97 38.62
C ALA A 722 -22.05 -5.31 37.87
N ARG A 723 -21.06 -5.51 36.98
CA ARG A 723 -20.82 -6.77 36.26
C ARG A 723 -20.60 -7.95 37.20
N HIS A 724 -19.79 -7.80 38.24
CA HIS A 724 -19.61 -8.84 39.27
C HIS A 724 -20.85 -9.06 40.17
N THR A 725 -21.73 -8.07 40.28
CA THR A 725 -22.97 -8.17 41.07
C THR A 725 -24.09 -8.87 40.29
N VAL A 726 -24.11 -8.71 38.96
CA VAL A 726 -25.05 -9.37 38.03
C VAL A 726 -24.83 -10.89 37.95
N GLU A 727 -23.59 -11.37 38.14
CA GLU A 727 -23.26 -12.80 38.14
C GLU A 727 -23.81 -13.60 39.34
N LYS A 728 -24.43 -12.96 40.36
CA LYS A 728 -24.89 -13.65 41.58
C LYS A 728 -26.40 -13.69 41.84
N ARG A 729 -27.24 -13.01 41.07
CA ARG A 729 -28.72 -13.09 41.22
C ARG A 729 -29.43 -12.77 39.90
N ILE A 730 -30.43 -13.58 39.55
CA ILE A 730 -31.39 -13.27 38.48
C ILE A 730 -32.01 -11.88 38.77
N PRO A 731 -31.85 -10.88 37.89
CA PRO A 731 -32.42 -9.54 38.08
C PRO A 731 -33.94 -9.58 38.28
N LYS A 732 -34.48 -8.66 39.10
CA LYS A 732 -35.95 -8.57 39.32
C LYS A 732 -36.72 -8.49 38.00
N SER A 733 -36.23 -7.72 37.03
CA SER A 733 -36.81 -7.61 35.69
C SER A 733 -36.90 -8.95 34.94
N VAL A 734 -35.90 -9.82 35.10
CA VAL A 734 -35.88 -11.16 34.50
C VAL A 734 -36.83 -12.10 35.24
N ARG A 735 -36.94 -11.98 36.57
CA ARG A 735 -37.92 -12.72 37.36
C ARG A 735 -39.36 -12.31 37.03
N ASP A 736 -39.62 -11.03 36.85
CA ASP A 736 -40.92 -10.48 36.45
C ASP A 736 -41.25 -10.82 35.00
N TYR A 737 -40.24 -10.97 34.14
CA TYR A 737 -40.40 -11.48 32.77
C TYR A 737 -40.75 -12.98 32.77
N ILE A 738 -40.03 -13.80 33.55
CA ILE A 738 -40.33 -15.23 33.73
C ILE A 738 -41.73 -15.42 34.34
N GLY A 739 -42.09 -14.63 35.35
CA GLY A 739 -43.42 -14.66 35.97
C GLY A 739 -44.54 -14.29 34.99
N ARG A 740 -44.29 -13.33 34.09
CA ARG A 740 -45.23 -12.96 33.02
C ARG A 740 -45.37 -14.04 31.96
N MET A 741 -44.29 -14.72 31.58
CA MET A 741 -44.35 -15.84 30.62
C MET A 741 -45.28 -16.96 31.08
N VAL A 742 -45.42 -17.17 32.39
CA VAL A 742 -46.30 -18.20 32.97
C VAL A 742 -47.79 -17.83 32.88
N THR A 743 -48.14 -16.54 32.81
CA THR A 743 -49.52 -16.03 32.77
C THR A 743 -49.92 -15.42 31.42
N LEU A 744 -49.11 -15.61 30.39
CA LEU A 744 -49.27 -14.93 29.11
C LEU A 744 -50.41 -15.55 28.28
N GLU A 745 -51.46 -14.76 28.04
CA GLU A 745 -52.51 -15.13 27.10
C GLU A 745 -51.97 -15.12 25.66
N LYS A 746 -52.43 -16.06 24.83
CA LYS A 746 -52.10 -16.10 23.40
C LYS A 746 -52.51 -14.81 22.69
N ALA A 747 -51.80 -14.49 21.61
CA ALA A 747 -52.07 -13.30 20.82
C ALA A 747 -53.52 -13.27 20.29
N ARG A 748 -54.23 -12.16 20.56
CA ARG A 748 -55.66 -12.02 20.28
C ARG A 748 -55.89 -11.65 18.81
N PRO A 749 -56.93 -12.20 18.15
CA PRO A 749 -57.35 -11.74 16.83
C PRO A 749 -57.99 -10.35 16.91
N PRO A 750 -57.96 -9.55 15.82
CA PRO A 750 -58.55 -8.21 15.80
C PRO A 750 -60.09 -8.28 15.95
N PRO A 751 -60.70 -7.45 16.80
CA PRO A 751 -62.15 -7.43 16.97
C PRO A 751 -62.84 -6.88 15.72
N PRO A 752 -64.01 -7.42 15.32
CA PRO A 752 -64.72 -6.98 14.11
C PRO A 752 -65.17 -5.52 14.17
N ALA A 753 -65.44 -5.00 15.37
CA ALA A 753 -65.76 -3.58 15.57
C ALA A 753 -64.61 -2.66 15.17
N LEU A 754 -63.37 -3.03 15.50
CA LEU A 754 -62.16 -2.27 15.12
C LEU A 754 -61.99 -2.27 13.59
N LEU A 755 -62.11 -3.46 12.96
CA LEU A 755 -61.98 -3.60 11.51
C LEU A 755 -63.06 -2.82 10.76
N ASN A 756 -64.26 -2.73 11.33
CA ASN A 756 -65.37 -1.97 10.74
C ASN A 756 -65.21 -0.46 10.90
N ALA A 757 -64.72 -0.01 12.05
CA ALA A 757 -64.44 1.40 12.34
C ALA A 757 -63.27 1.94 11.49
N GLY A 758 -62.25 1.12 11.25
CA GLY A 758 -61.07 1.51 10.48
C GLY A 758 -60.11 2.40 11.26
N GLY A 759 -59.11 2.94 10.56
CA GLY A 759 -58.07 3.82 11.15
C GLY A 759 -56.91 3.08 11.82
N HIS A 760 -56.94 1.75 11.88
CA HIS A 760 -55.86 0.90 12.40
C HIS A 760 -54.67 0.79 11.43
N ILE A 761 -53.51 0.43 11.97
CA ILE A 761 -52.28 0.17 11.18
C ILE A 761 -52.21 -1.32 10.88
N VAL A 762 -51.91 -1.68 9.63
CA VAL A 762 -51.70 -3.08 9.22
C VAL A 762 -50.21 -3.30 8.96
N ILE A 763 -49.63 -4.28 9.65
CA ILE A 763 -48.23 -4.70 9.48
C ILE A 763 -48.22 -6.05 8.77
N CYS A 764 -47.64 -6.09 7.58
CA CYS A 764 -47.41 -7.30 6.80
C CYS A 764 -46.02 -7.84 7.12
N SER A 765 -45.94 -9.04 7.71
CA SER A 765 -44.68 -9.69 8.10
C SER A 765 -44.46 -10.99 7.30
N GLY A 766 -43.23 -11.20 6.82
CA GLY A 766 -42.81 -12.41 6.11
C GLY A 766 -42.61 -13.65 7.01
N PRO A 767 -42.37 -14.84 6.41
CA PRO A 767 -42.27 -16.12 7.12
C PRO A 767 -40.98 -16.35 7.94
N SER A 768 -40.02 -15.43 7.88
CA SER A 768 -38.72 -15.60 8.54
C SER A 768 -38.78 -15.24 10.04
N GLY A 769 -38.05 -16.04 10.84
CA GLY A 769 -38.36 -16.41 12.22
C GLY A 769 -38.59 -15.30 13.27
N ASP A 770 -39.04 -15.74 14.45
CA ASP A 770 -39.60 -14.92 15.55
C ASP A 770 -38.76 -13.74 16.05
N GLN A 771 -37.45 -13.71 15.78
CA GLN A 771 -36.58 -12.56 16.11
C GLN A 771 -37.06 -11.27 15.43
N THR A 772 -37.71 -11.39 14.26
CA THR A 772 -38.28 -10.26 13.51
C THR A 772 -39.42 -9.58 14.27
N ILE A 773 -40.25 -10.37 14.94
CA ILE A 773 -41.45 -9.89 15.63
C ILE A 773 -41.06 -9.16 16.91
N ALA A 774 -40.05 -9.65 17.64
CA ALA A 774 -39.53 -8.98 18.82
C ALA A 774 -39.02 -7.55 18.52
N ARG A 775 -38.46 -7.31 17.34
CA ARG A 775 -37.98 -5.97 16.93
C ARG A 775 -39.10 -4.93 16.82
N LEU A 776 -40.35 -5.35 16.59
CA LEU A 776 -41.51 -4.43 16.50
C LEU A 776 -41.80 -3.68 17.79
N VAL A 777 -41.19 -4.07 18.92
CA VAL A 777 -41.16 -3.27 20.14
C VAL A 777 -40.67 -1.84 19.84
N ASN A 778 -39.65 -1.68 18.99
CA ASN A 778 -39.11 -0.37 18.61
C ASN A 778 -40.06 0.43 17.72
N PHE A 779 -40.90 -0.26 16.95
CA PHE A 779 -41.97 0.36 16.16
C PHE A 779 -43.12 0.88 17.05
N LEU A 780 -43.52 0.08 18.06
CA LEU A 780 -44.64 0.40 18.94
C LEU A 780 -44.28 1.43 20.02
N ARG A 781 -43.04 1.43 20.51
CA ARG A 781 -42.58 2.32 21.58
C ARG A 781 -42.90 3.81 21.35
N PRO A 782 -42.60 4.43 20.19
CA PRO A 782 -42.96 5.83 19.95
C PRO A 782 -44.47 6.05 19.77
N LEU A 783 -45.22 5.03 19.32
CA LEU A 783 -46.68 5.10 19.17
C LEU A 783 -47.46 4.97 20.49
N ARG A 784 -46.76 4.66 21.59
CA ARG A 784 -47.34 4.35 22.90
C ARG A 784 -46.71 5.17 24.04
N LYS A 785 -45.97 6.23 23.73
CA LYS A 785 -45.44 7.16 24.74
C LYS A 785 -46.56 7.91 25.46
N ASP A 786 -46.28 8.37 26.68
CA ASP A 786 -47.28 8.99 27.59
C ASP A 786 -47.98 10.24 27.01
N HIS A 787 -47.32 10.97 26.11
CA HIS A 787 -47.90 12.14 25.44
C HIS A 787 -48.87 11.77 24.28
N VAL A 788 -49.02 10.48 23.97
CA VAL A 788 -49.94 10.00 22.93
C VAL A 788 -51.32 9.74 23.54
N THR A 789 -52.24 10.67 23.33
CA THR A 789 -53.59 10.63 23.91
C THR A 789 -54.53 9.58 23.30
N ALA A 790 -54.30 9.19 22.04
CA ALA A 790 -55.11 8.21 21.32
C ALA A 790 -54.21 7.18 20.60
N PRO A 791 -53.90 6.04 21.24
CA PRO A 791 -53.07 5.01 20.62
C PRO A 791 -53.80 4.33 19.47
N VAL A 792 -53.19 4.30 18.29
CA VAL A 792 -53.76 3.63 17.11
C VAL A 792 -53.55 2.12 17.24
N ALA A 793 -54.62 1.34 17.05
CA ALA A 793 -54.54 -0.13 17.08
C ALA A 793 -53.66 -0.67 15.93
N VAL A 794 -52.88 -1.72 16.22
CA VAL A 794 -51.97 -2.34 15.25
C VAL A 794 -52.38 -3.79 15.01
N VAL A 795 -52.60 -4.15 13.74
CA VAL A 795 -52.93 -5.52 13.30
C VAL A 795 -51.74 -6.09 12.55
N ILE A 796 -51.12 -7.13 13.10
CA ILE A 796 -49.94 -7.80 12.52
C ILE A 796 -50.40 -9.07 11.79
N ILE A 797 -50.14 -9.13 10.50
CA ILE A 797 -50.39 -10.30 9.65
C ILE A 797 -49.10 -11.12 9.58
N HIS A 798 -49.13 -12.36 10.05
CA HIS A 798 -47.98 -13.25 10.04
C HIS A 798 -48.40 -14.70 9.75
N PRO A 799 -47.61 -15.48 8.98
CA PRO A 799 -48.01 -16.81 8.53
C PRO A 799 -47.97 -17.90 9.61
N THR A 800 -47.28 -17.68 10.74
CA THR A 800 -47.17 -18.64 11.86
C THR A 800 -47.69 -18.03 13.17
N GLU A 801 -47.94 -18.85 14.20
CA GLU A 801 -48.18 -18.30 15.56
C GLU A 801 -46.90 -17.67 16.11
N PHE A 802 -47.04 -16.58 16.88
CA PHE A 802 -45.91 -15.96 17.57
C PHE A 802 -45.38 -16.85 18.68
N LYS A 803 -44.06 -16.98 18.81
CA LYS A 803 -43.46 -17.52 20.04
C LYS A 803 -43.83 -16.69 21.28
N ASP A 804 -44.00 -17.37 22.41
CA ASP A 804 -44.33 -16.75 23.69
C ASP A 804 -43.32 -15.67 24.10
N SER A 805 -42.04 -15.84 23.76
CA SER A 805 -40.99 -14.85 24.04
C SER A 805 -41.13 -13.55 23.23
N ALA A 806 -41.52 -13.64 21.96
CA ALA A 806 -41.73 -12.46 21.13
C ALA A 806 -43.04 -11.76 21.53
N TRP A 807 -44.09 -12.54 21.79
CA TRP A 807 -45.39 -12.00 22.22
C TRP A 807 -45.33 -11.34 23.60
N ALA A 808 -44.52 -11.88 24.53
CA ALA A 808 -44.31 -11.28 25.85
C ALA A 808 -43.81 -9.83 25.81
N GLN A 809 -43.02 -9.49 24.78
CA GLN A 809 -42.50 -8.13 24.62
C GLN A 809 -43.54 -7.19 23.98
N LEU A 810 -44.41 -7.71 23.11
CA LEU A 810 -45.43 -6.94 22.40
C LEU A 810 -46.71 -6.72 23.21
N SER A 811 -47.11 -7.69 24.03
CA SER A 811 -48.37 -7.65 24.79
C SER A 811 -48.46 -6.47 25.77
N VAL A 812 -47.32 -5.91 26.17
CA VAL A 812 -47.23 -4.73 27.05
C VAL A 812 -47.82 -3.48 26.40
N PHE A 813 -47.88 -3.41 25.06
CA PHE A 813 -48.31 -2.23 24.31
C PHE A 813 -49.83 -2.15 24.08
N GLY A 814 -50.62 -3.05 24.67
CA GLY A 814 -52.09 -3.01 24.65
C GLY A 814 -52.67 -3.41 23.30
N ASP A 815 -53.25 -2.46 22.57
CA ASP A 815 -53.96 -2.63 21.28
C ASP A 815 -53.06 -3.11 20.13
N VAL A 816 -52.60 -4.36 20.25
CA VAL A 816 -51.80 -5.09 19.28
C VAL A 816 -52.51 -6.42 19.05
N TYR A 817 -52.82 -6.70 17.79
CA TYR A 817 -53.61 -7.85 17.39
C TYR A 817 -52.83 -8.70 16.40
N HIS A 818 -52.98 -10.01 16.49
CA HIS A 818 -52.34 -10.96 15.58
C HIS A 818 -53.39 -11.59 14.65
N LEU A 819 -53.14 -11.52 13.35
CA LEU A 819 -53.92 -12.21 12.33
C LEU A 819 -53.07 -13.27 11.65
N HIS A 820 -53.41 -14.54 11.90
CA HIS A 820 -52.76 -15.66 11.24
C HIS A 820 -53.11 -15.71 9.74
N GLY A 821 -52.10 -15.56 8.89
CA GLY A 821 -52.24 -15.57 7.44
C GLY A 821 -50.99 -15.04 6.73
N SER A 822 -50.79 -15.44 5.47
CA SER A 822 -49.71 -14.88 4.66
C SER A 822 -50.15 -13.50 4.11
N PRO A 823 -49.32 -12.45 4.23
CA PRO A 823 -49.63 -11.15 3.65
C PRO A 823 -49.67 -11.18 2.11
N GLN A 824 -49.10 -12.20 1.47
CA GLN A 824 -49.19 -12.40 0.02
C GLN A 824 -50.59 -12.82 -0.44
N LYS A 825 -51.44 -13.32 0.47
CA LYS A 825 -52.81 -13.73 0.15
C LYS A 825 -53.76 -12.55 0.33
N HIS A 826 -54.43 -12.16 -0.76
CA HIS A 826 -55.45 -11.10 -0.74
C HIS A 826 -56.52 -11.33 0.33
N SER A 827 -57.00 -12.57 0.48
CA SER A 827 -58.00 -12.92 1.51
C SER A 827 -57.53 -12.66 2.95
N SER A 828 -56.24 -12.81 3.25
CA SER A 828 -55.65 -12.48 4.54
C SER A 828 -55.59 -10.97 4.78
N LEU A 829 -55.27 -10.18 3.74
CA LEU A 829 -55.28 -8.72 3.80
C LEU A 829 -56.69 -8.16 4.01
N VAL A 830 -57.69 -8.73 3.34
CA VAL A 830 -59.11 -8.35 3.52
C VAL A 830 -59.57 -8.64 4.95
N ARG A 831 -59.20 -9.80 5.51
CA ARG A 831 -59.49 -10.15 6.91
C ARG A 831 -58.81 -9.22 7.92
N ALA A 832 -57.69 -8.59 7.55
CA ALA A 832 -57.02 -7.57 8.35
C ALA A 832 -57.65 -6.18 8.21
N GLY A 833 -58.69 -6.02 7.38
CA GLY A 833 -59.34 -4.73 7.15
C GLY A 833 -58.48 -3.74 6.36
N ILE A 834 -57.65 -4.22 5.42
CA ILE A 834 -56.69 -3.38 4.69
C ILE A 834 -57.30 -2.13 4.03
N TYR A 835 -58.51 -2.24 3.48
CA TYR A 835 -59.20 -1.12 2.82
C TYR A 835 -59.62 0.02 3.75
N LYS A 836 -59.67 -0.25 5.05
CA LYS A 836 -60.02 0.72 6.10
C LYS A 836 -58.83 1.09 6.98
N ALA A 837 -57.64 0.57 6.67
CA ALA A 837 -56.43 0.85 7.42
C ALA A 837 -55.94 2.28 7.16
N SER A 838 -55.36 2.92 8.17
CA SER A 838 -54.76 4.26 8.04
C SER A 838 -53.39 4.23 7.37
N ALA A 839 -52.62 3.16 7.62
CA ALA A 839 -51.32 2.90 7.03
C ALA A 839 -51.09 1.39 6.89
N VAL A 840 -50.41 1.00 5.82
CA VAL A 840 -49.95 -0.38 5.60
C VAL A 840 -48.43 -0.40 5.56
N ILE A 841 -47.84 -1.25 6.36
CA ILE A 841 -46.39 -1.43 6.45
C ILE A 841 -46.05 -2.81 5.93
N VAL A 842 -45.17 -2.87 4.93
CA VAL A 842 -44.67 -4.12 4.40
C VAL A 842 -43.26 -4.34 4.91
N LEU A 843 -43.10 -5.24 5.87
CA LEU A 843 -41.79 -5.65 6.37
C LEU A 843 -41.25 -6.74 5.43
N ASP A 844 -40.51 -6.36 4.40
CA ASP A 844 -39.80 -7.34 3.59
C ASP A 844 -38.59 -7.87 4.37
N GLN A 845 -38.39 -9.18 4.31
CA GLN A 845 -37.15 -9.81 4.70
C GLN A 845 -36.61 -10.49 3.46
N GLY A 846 -35.74 -9.79 2.74
CA GLY A 846 -35.06 -10.34 1.58
C GLY A 846 -34.40 -11.67 1.94
N SER A 847 -34.94 -12.76 1.38
CA SER A 847 -34.18 -13.96 1.16
C SER A 847 -33.23 -13.66 0.00
N GLU A 848 -31.93 -13.66 0.31
CA GLU A 848 -30.79 -13.22 -0.52
C GLU A 848 -30.60 -11.70 -0.50
N GLU A 849 -29.44 -11.26 0.03
CA GLU A 849 -29.06 -9.85 0.23
C GLU A 849 -29.92 -9.10 1.26
N GLY A 850 -29.48 -9.13 2.52
CA GLY A 850 -30.22 -8.65 3.70
C GLY A 850 -30.51 -7.15 3.71
N VAL A 851 -31.49 -6.71 2.93
CA VAL A 851 -32.15 -5.43 3.07
C VAL A 851 -33.56 -5.70 3.58
N LEU A 852 -33.86 -5.20 4.78
CA LEU A 852 -35.23 -5.05 5.21
C LEU A 852 -35.82 -3.89 4.40
N ILE A 853 -36.33 -4.12 3.20
CA ILE A 853 -36.98 -3.08 2.40
C ILE A 853 -38.38 -2.88 3.01
N ILE A 854 -38.63 -1.71 3.59
CA ILE A 854 -39.94 -1.43 4.19
C ILE A 854 -40.62 -0.31 3.41
N TYR A 855 -41.75 -0.64 2.81
CA TYR A 855 -42.63 0.33 2.17
C TYR A 855 -43.76 0.73 3.11
N ILE A 856 -44.04 2.03 3.19
CA ILE A 856 -45.28 2.56 3.76
C ILE A 856 -46.21 2.88 2.59
N LEU A 857 -47.31 2.14 2.47
CA LEU A 857 -48.35 2.44 1.50
C LEU A 857 -49.44 3.27 2.18
N TYR A 858 -49.69 4.48 1.67
CA TYR A 858 -50.89 5.25 2.00
C TYR A 858 -51.98 4.95 0.98
N ILE A 859 -53.05 4.30 1.41
CA ILE A 859 -54.19 4.04 0.53
C ILE A 859 -54.99 5.33 0.39
N HIS A 860 -54.81 6.05 -0.72
CA HIS A 860 -55.80 7.02 -1.19
C HIS A 860 -56.83 6.26 -2.02
N ILE A 861 -58.08 6.22 -1.54
CA ILE A 861 -59.22 5.81 -2.36
C ILE A 861 -59.46 6.92 -3.39
N TYR A 862 -58.79 6.84 -4.53
CA TYR A 862 -59.39 7.21 -5.80
C TYR A 862 -59.77 5.91 -6.48
N MET A 863 -61.06 5.61 -6.51
CA MET A 863 -61.62 4.58 -7.39
C MET A 863 -61.20 4.89 -8.83
N TYR A 864 -60.30 4.09 -9.39
CA TYR A 864 -60.40 3.67 -10.77
C TYR A 864 -60.36 2.16 -10.79
N ILE A 865 -61.56 1.57 -10.91
CA ILE A 865 -61.73 0.20 -11.36
C ILE A 865 -61.25 0.18 -12.82
N ALA A 866 -60.07 -0.37 -13.07
CA ALA A 866 -59.69 -0.89 -14.38
C ALA A 866 -58.90 -2.19 -14.15
N PRO A 867 -59.29 -3.31 -14.77
CA PRO A 867 -58.66 -4.60 -14.53
C PRO A 867 -57.31 -4.68 -15.25
N LEU A 868 -56.31 -5.22 -14.56
CA LEU A 868 -55.11 -5.81 -15.15
C LEU A 868 -54.95 -7.21 -14.55
#